data_AF-A0AAD4GCZ4-F1
#
_entry.id   AF-A0AAD4GCZ4-F1
#
_cell.length_a   1.000
_cell.length_b   1.000
_cell.length_c   1.000
_cell.angle_alpha   90.00
_cell.angle_beta   90.00
_cell.angle_gamma   90.00
#
_symmetry.space_group_name_H-M   'P 1'
#
loop_
_entity.id
_entity.type
_entity.pdbx_description
1 polymer ?
#
loop_
_entity_poly.entity_id
_entity_poly.type
_entity_poly.pdbx_seq_one_letter_code
_entity_poly.pdbx_strand_id
1 'polypeptide(L)'
;MTPSLTMTDHPQPIEIDVGSDLLAVAFSTNGEHVVSGHDSDARVWRVEDGKQMATLSTGNDKCKCYCLAVSDDGKWIAGGTWSHWDALSVWDATTYKQVSKHDIRYVSAVDFSPDSTRLVSASNYYASEDKIIVWDVASNKQVQTLYHMSVRTAKYSPTGDRIATATEKSVRIWDSNDGRLLVDIDVEVTPYFNAGLVWFKNHLFVVSNNTIKQFDAATGSAVAEWPVPDSDAFSCISLPKHGKFIAYSTKSTITLWDTSTHAQVGLIQHPQDIQPIAFSPDDQFLAFGGVDRKISIIRVSRIIHSITHPTLQEPDIQIDDAVLDSWKHDQLENAETLLTAAISDSQNPAHPVYASRALVRARLGEWDAALVDAERALDIQPSIMAFLAKSVAHVGKGEKDKAYRACDIAFEHFHSSHVTFLLLIKAIIVFMAGERPDAISRLDDIIATVSFNSTCYVFQKAYMYLLLGNSQMECGDHGGAIQSFERARAQMRDHVGLPLFAISLITGWKFDNIDITVRQRLCEALDIAGRTNDAAKCFYELKTELGGHDEHLEWVHLFGQRSSKKLEHLGDTAMGVQRYDEAVSHYSTALSLILSSPQAILVKQSKARLATGSWKEALDDANEVIALDPLSPWGYEIKHAALHKGGDYDNAAVAFETMLTTMAESPDPDVQRHGDQYVSPSSTQATIRKIVHRTLRHSPRVLINIATGRLHNRGEQASAFESLPVFKELVSSTTTRIDYVRIKREVREYFRYIMLSHNWEDNEPLYHQVVHIAVYDLEESPTHDKLQTFCKIVRDAGFNWAWSDTCCIDKSDNFVLQEALVAMFKWYQNSAMMIVFLRGVRSSSQRGALVRSIWNTRAWTLQEYVASKIIHFYTEDWTPYLDLQLPNHKELPEVISEMEHATGVSAQQLMALRPGLTSIREKLCLASTRETTLVEDAAYSLLGIFSVTGIPAIYGEGEGSLGRLLAHILTGSGDASILAWTGESGSFNSCLPAHITVFSGPATLHLPPPISDAEMERHITASHSSLFDLDSALRLYERLNDLSPPWFAASRMKLPCIAFQLPPLTPYRTRSSRVYRADTVAFGMVEIKTRHDLSRMKTLYLIHPWLETILEREDIHGGVLIEDDVAPPPSPLTDGEEIDDEEIDDDVPSFAEPQLPSHPAPIRMPSMDKETRARRLVARLRQPFGALLVTLASTGRRTLDYRRVAADSLITVQFQEGVSLADILGNVRVLDVL
;
A
#
# COMPACT_ATOMS: atom_id res chain seq x y z
N MET A 1 -53.45 25.57 -9.92
CA MET A 1 -52.16 25.27 -10.59
C MET A 1 -51.13 26.21 -9.99
N THR A 2 -50.46 25.73 -8.95
CA THR A 2 -49.41 26.45 -8.22
C THR A 2 -48.10 26.36 -9.00
N PRO A 3 -47.31 27.45 -9.13
CA PRO A 3 -46.06 27.41 -9.86
C PRO A 3 -45.04 26.60 -9.07
N SER A 4 -44.52 25.53 -9.67
CA SER A 4 -43.39 24.75 -9.17
C SER A 4 -42.10 25.52 -9.45
N LEU A 5 -41.52 26.10 -8.41
CA LEU A 5 -40.15 26.63 -8.45
C LEU A 5 -39.17 25.47 -8.27
N THR A 6 -38.40 25.21 -9.32
CA THR A 6 -37.31 24.22 -9.32
C THR A 6 -36.13 24.73 -8.50
N MET A 7 -35.39 23.78 -7.92
CA MET A 7 -34.37 23.93 -6.89
C MET A 7 -33.06 24.65 -7.30
N THR A 8 -33.12 25.70 -8.12
CA THR A 8 -31.94 26.49 -8.50
C THR A 8 -31.82 27.83 -7.75
N ASP A 9 -32.89 28.29 -7.10
CA ASP A 9 -32.94 29.61 -6.42
C ASP A 9 -33.03 29.53 -4.87
N HIS A 10 -32.59 28.42 -4.26
CA HIS A 10 -32.57 28.31 -2.79
C HIS A 10 -31.14 28.43 -2.23
N PRO A 11 -30.92 29.26 -1.18
CA PRO A 11 -29.59 29.47 -0.60
C PRO A 11 -29.02 28.19 0.02
N GLN A 12 -27.72 27.94 -0.21
CA GLN A 12 -27.07 26.66 0.07
C GLN A 12 -27.38 26.09 1.48
N PRO A 13 -27.94 24.87 1.58
CA PRO A 13 -28.00 24.12 2.84
C PRO A 13 -26.60 23.84 3.37
N ILE A 14 -26.44 23.66 4.69
CA ILE A 14 -25.24 23.01 5.21
C ILE A 14 -25.37 21.54 4.83
N GLU A 15 -24.51 21.07 3.93
CA GLU A 15 -24.47 19.68 3.50
C GLU A 15 -23.34 18.94 4.21
N ILE A 16 -23.69 17.83 4.86
CA ILE A 16 -22.74 16.91 5.49
C ILE A 16 -22.81 15.58 4.74
N ASP A 17 -21.72 15.19 4.08
CA ASP A 17 -21.61 13.87 3.44
C ASP A 17 -21.38 12.79 4.51
N VAL A 18 -22.29 11.82 4.57
CA VAL A 18 -22.28 10.75 5.57
C VAL A 18 -21.87 9.39 4.99
N GLY A 19 -21.64 9.29 3.67
CA GLY A 19 -21.08 8.11 3.01
C GLY A 19 -21.94 6.84 3.00
N SER A 20 -23.14 6.86 3.58
CA SER A 20 -24.10 5.76 3.62
C SER A 20 -25.54 6.27 3.74
N ASP A 21 -26.52 5.41 3.44
CA ASP A 21 -27.93 5.79 3.47
C ASP A 21 -28.35 6.24 4.87
N LEU A 22 -29.08 7.35 4.93
CA LEU A 22 -29.53 7.96 6.18
C LEU A 22 -30.90 7.43 6.57
N LEU A 23 -30.99 6.67 7.67
CA LEU A 23 -32.23 6.04 8.11
C LEU A 23 -32.93 6.78 9.26
N ALA A 24 -32.16 7.52 10.07
CA ALA A 24 -32.67 8.32 11.17
C ALA A 24 -31.80 9.55 11.38
N VAL A 25 -32.38 10.65 11.88
CA VAL A 25 -31.65 11.87 12.23
C VAL A 25 -32.24 12.49 13.49
N ALA A 26 -31.39 13.01 14.37
CA ALA A 26 -31.79 13.71 15.59
C ALA A 26 -30.81 14.83 15.92
N PHE A 27 -31.31 15.96 16.44
CA PHE A 27 -30.45 17.02 16.97
C PHE A 27 -30.08 16.77 18.43
N SER A 28 -28.87 17.18 18.80
CA SER A 28 -28.52 17.43 20.19
C SER A 28 -29.27 18.64 20.75
N THR A 29 -29.43 18.69 22.07
CA THR A 29 -30.25 19.70 22.77
C THR A 29 -29.69 21.11 22.67
N ASN A 30 -28.38 21.27 22.45
CA ASN A 30 -27.74 22.55 22.19
C ASN A 30 -27.74 22.95 20.71
N GLY A 31 -28.18 22.06 19.80
CA GLY A 31 -28.19 22.31 18.35
C GLY A 31 -26.79 22.30 17.69
N GLU A 32 -25.72 22.04 18.45
CA GLU A 32 -24.34 22.05 17.94
C GLU A 32 -23.95 20.74 17.26
N HIS A 33 -24.66 19.66 17.59
CA HIS A 33 -24.44 18.32 17.05
C HIS A 33 -25.69 17.71 16.44
N VAL A 34 -25.51 16.90 15.40
CA VAL A 34 -26.54 16.05 14.78
C VAL A 34 -26.11 14.59 14.89
N VAL A 35 -27.03 13.73 15.27
CA VAL A 35 -26.85 12.27 15.30
C VAL A 35 -27.57 11.67 14.11
N SER A 36 -26.88 10.83 13.35
CA SER A 36 -27.40 10.11 12.18
C SER A 36 -27.38 8.61 12.40
N GLY A 37 -28.41 7.91 11.92
CA GLY A 37 -28.52 6.46 11.94
C GLY A 37 -28.26 5.90 10.55
N HIS A 38 -27.43 4.86 10.48
CA HIS A 38 -26.97 4.23 9.25
C HIS A 38 -27.20 2.72 9.27
N ASP A 39 -26.70 2.04 8.24
CA ASP A 39 -26.87 0.60 8.04
C ASP A 39 -26.21 -0.29 9.10
N SER A 40 -25.16 0.18 9.78
CA SER A 40 -24.43 -0.60 10.80
C SER A 40 -24.08 0.19 12.07
N ASP A 41 -24.20 1.52 12.03
CA ASP A 41 -23.77 2.39 13.11
C ASP A 41 -24.71 3.60 13.25
N ALA A 42 -24.49 4.37 14.31
CA ALA A 42 -24.94 5.75 14.37
C ALA A 42 -23.71 6.67 14.47
N ARG A 43 -23.79 7.90 13.95
CA ARG A 43 -22.67 8.84 13.91
C ARG A 43 -23.09 10.19 14.44
N VAL A 44 -22.15 10.87 15.09
CA VAL A 44 -22.35 12.22 15.64
C VAL A 44 -21.54 13.21 14.82
N TRP A 45 -22.18 14.27 14.36
CA TRP A 45 -21.63 15.29 13.48
C TRP A 45 -21.72 16.64 14.17
N ARG A 46 -20.68 17.46 14.01
CA ARG A 46 -20.75 18.87 14.41
C ARG A 46 -21.37 19.69 13.29
N VAL A 47 -22.37 20.51 13.62
CA VAL A 47 -23.12 21.31 12.64
C VAL A 47 -22.28 22.42 12.01
N GLU A 48 -21.35 23.02 12.78
CA GLU A 48 -20.55 24.17 12.32
C GLU A 48 -19.60 23.85 11.16
N ASP A 49 -18.90 22.71 11.23
CA ASP A 49 -17.85 22.34 10.27
C ASP A 49 -18.13 21.04 9.53
N GLY A 50 -19.28 20.39 9.79
CA GLY A 50 -19.66 19.12 9.18
C GLY A 50 -18.75 17.94 9.55
N LYS A 51 -17.90 18.07 10.58
CA LYS A 51 -16.97 16.99 10.95
C LYS A 51 -17.65 15.92 11.79
N GLN A 52 -17.36 14.67 11.44
CA GLN A 52 -17.70 13.51 12.26
C GLN A 52 -16.93 13.56 13.58
N MET A 53 -17.65 13.59 14.70
CA MET A 53 -17.07 13.61 16.05
C MET A 53 -16.93 12.22 16.64
N ALA A 54 -17.89 11.32 16.39
CA ALA A 54 -17.88 9.97 16.95
C ALA A 54 -18.68 9.00 16.08
N THR A 55 -18.30 7.72 16.15
CA THR A 55 -19.08 6.58 15.66
C THR A 55 -19.59 5.79 16.85
N LEU A 56 -20.91 5.69 16.96
CA LEU A 56 -21.63 4.93 17.96
C LEU A 56 -21.89 3.53 17.39
N SER A 57 -21.04 2.58 17.76
CA SER A 57 -21.26 1.18 17.38
C SER A 57 -22.52 0.65 18.06
N THR A 58 -23.41 0.06 17.27
CA THR A 58 -24.59 -0.68 17.75
C THR A 58 -24.25 -2.12 18.12
N GLY A 59 -23.00 -2.55 17.90
CA GLY A 59 -22.48 -3.88 18.21
C GLY A 59 -22.98 -4.98 17.27
N ASN A 60 -23.61 -4.64 16.14
CA ASN A 60 -24.07 -5.60 15.15
C ASN A 60 -23.87 -5.05 13.73
N ASP A 61 -22.74 -5.39 13.11
CA ASP A 61 -22.23 -4.80 11.85
C ASP A 61 -23.11 -5.02 10.61
N LYS A 62 -24.29 -5.65 10.76
CA LYS A 62 -25.23 -5.98 9.67
C LYS A 62 -26.65 -5.45 9.90
N CYS A 63 -26.91 -4.68 10.95
CA CYS A 63 -28.27 -4.27 11.32
C CYS A 63 -28.46 -2.74 11.24
N LYS A 64 -29.42 -2.35 10.40
CA LYS A 64 -29.86 -0.98 10.15
C LYS A 64 -30.38 -0.29 11.41
N CYS A 65 -29.91 0.94 11.67
CA CYS A 65 -30.35 1.80 12.77
C CYS A 65 -31.52 2.70 12.32
N TYR A 66 -32.75 2.27 12.59
CA TYR A 66 -33.97 2.91 12.08
C TYR A 66 -34.54 4.02 12.97
N CYS A 67 -34.11 4.11 14.23
CA CYS A 67 -34.61 5.13 15.14
C CYS A 67 -33.53 5.62 16.08
N LEU A 68 -33.56 6.94 16.34
CA LEU A 68 -32.67 7.63 17.24
C LEU A 68 -33.46 8.61 18.10
N ALA A 69 -33.01 8.81 19.33
CA ALA A 69 -33.49 9.85 20.22
C ALA A 69 -32.33 10.39 21.06
N VAL A 70 -32.33 11.68 21.32
CA VAL A 70 -31.41 12.34 22.26
C VAL A 70 -32.25 12.82 23.45
N SER A 71 -31.76 12.64 24.66
CA SER A 71 -32.45 13.11 25.87
C SER A 71 -32.49 14.63 25.94
N ASP A 72 -33.54 15.21 26.50
CA ASP A 72 -33.72 16.67 26.64
C ASP A 72 -32.63 17.34 27.51
N ASP A 73 -31.99 16.60 28.41
CA ASP A 73 -30.83 17.05 29.18
C ASP A 73 -29.49 16.94 28.44
N GLY A 74 -29.51 16.38 27.22
CA GLY A 74 -28.34 16.20 26.36
C GLY A 74 -27.32 15.20 26.88
N LYS A 75 -27.64 14.36 27.87
CA LYS A 75 -26.71 13.38 28.45
C LYS A 75 -26.74 12.02 27.79
N TRP A 76 -27.83 11.66 27.11
CA TRP A 76 -28.05 10.31 26.60
C TRP A 76 -28.45 10.33 25.12
N ILE A 77 -27.94 9.34 24.39
CA ILE A 77 -28.35 9.02 23.03
C ILE A 77 -28.88 7.59 23.05
N ALA A 78 -30.06 7.35 22.51
CA ALA A 78 -30.63 6.02 22.35
C ALA A 78 -30.83 5.69 20.87
N GLY A 79 -30.52 4.45 20.50
CA GLY A 79 -30.63 3.97 19.12
C GLY A 79 -31.22 2.58 19.06
N GLY A 80 -32.17 2.41 18.14
CA GLY A 80 -32.84 1.14 17.87
C GLY A 80 -32.46 0.58 16.50
N THR A 81 -32.09 -0.70 16.49
CA THR A 81 -31.75 -1.44 15.27
C THR A 81 -32.80 -2.49 14.92
N TRP A 82 -32.81 -2.94 13.67
CA TRP A 82 -33.62 -4.08 13.25
C TRP A 82 -32.86 -5.40 13.44
N SER A 83 -32.58 -5.75 14.69
CA SER A 83 -31.85 -6.96 15.04
C SER A 83 -32.69 -7.98 15.81
N HIS A 84 -32.29 -9.26 15.74
CA HIS A 84 -32.90 -10.38 16.45
C HIS A 84 -32.47 -10.49 17.93
N TRP A 85 -31.46 -9.73 18.35
CA TRP A 85 -30.96 -9.66 19.72
C TRP A 85 -30.32 -8.30 19.96
N ASP A 86 -30.32 -7.85 21.22
CA ASP A 86 -29.68 -6.61 21.66
C ASP A 86 -29.97 -5.36 20.80
N ALA A 87 -31.21 -5.21 20.33
CA ALA A 87 -31.53 -4.22 19.31
C ALA A 87 -31.60 -2.77 19.85
N LEU A 88 -31.60 -2.57 21.17
CA LEU A 88 -31.60 -1.26 21.82
C LEU A 88 -30.23 -0.98 22.45
N SER A 89 -29.62 0.13 22.06
CA SER A 89 -28.36 0.63 22.64
C SER A 89 -28.53 2.05 23.17
N VAL A 90 -27.88 2.34 24.31
CA VAL A 90 -27.84 3.68 24.92
C VAL A 90 -26.39 4.10 25.12
N TRP A 91 -26.05 5.30 24.69
CA TRP A 91 -24.73 5.90 24.80
C TRP A 91 -24.76 7.17 25.64
N ASP A 92 -23.65 7.45 26.32
CA ASP A 92 -23.40 8.73 26.96
C ASP A 92 -23.09 9.77 25.87
N ALA A 93 -23.86 10.85 25.82
CA ALA A 93 -23.76 11.87 24.80
C ALA A 93 -22.51 12.76 24.91
N THR A 94 -21.80 12.72 26.04
CA THR A 94 -20.57 13.50 26.27
C THR A 94 -19.31 12.70 25.95
N THR A 95 -19.29 11.40 26.28
CA THR A 95 -18.15 10.51 26.07
C THR A 95 -18.30 9.63 24.83
N TYR A 96 -19.51 9.53 24.27
CA TYR A 96 -19.88 8.65 23.15
C TYR A 96 -19.65 7.17 23.43
N LYS A 97 -19.49 6.78 24.70
CA LYS A 97 -19.33 5.40 25.11
C LYS A 97 -20.69 4.75 25.34
N GLN A 98 -20.79 3.48 24.97
CA GLN A 98 -21.99 2.70 25.22
C GLN A 98 -22.14 2.46 26.73
N VAL A 99 -23.28 2.86 27.27
CA VAL A 99 -23.63 2.77 28.69
C VAL A 99 -24.45 1.53 28.96
N SER A 100 -25.38 1.22 28.05
CA SER A 100 -26.19 0.02 28.15
C SER A 100 -26.59 -0.56 26.82
N LYS A 101 -26.97 -1.84 26.88
CA LYS A 101 -27.50 -2.65 25.79
C LYS A 101 -28.63 -3.50 26.34
N HIS A 102 -29.75 -3.55 25.64
CA HIS A 102 -30.91 -4.32 26.07
C HIS A 102 -31.34 -5.33 25.02
N ASP A 103 -31.58 -6.57 25.46
CA ASP A 103 -32.05 -7.67 24.63
C ASP A 103 -33.53 -7.53 24.29
N ILE A 104 -33.80 -6.66 23.31
CA ILE A 104 -35.09 -6.47 22.67
C ILE A 104 -34.89 -6.82 21.19
N ARG A 105 -35.92 -7.34 20.53
CA ARG A 105 -35.91 -7.63 19.09
C ARG A 105 -36.62 -6.53 18.32
N TYR A 106 -36.09 -6.17 17.16
CA TYR A 106 -36.72 -5.29 16.16
C TYR A 106 -37.30 -4.00 16.75
N VAL A 107 -36.41 -3.13 17.23
CA VAL A 107 -36.84 -1.86 17.83
C VAL A 107 -37.33 -0.92 16.71
N SER A 108 -38.61 -0.57 16.74
CA SER A 108 -39.26 0.28 15.73
C SER A 108 -39.27 1.76 16.11
N ALA A 109 -39.22 2.07 17.41
CA ALA A 109 -39.14 3.44 17.91
C ALA A 109 -38.51 3.52 19.30
N VAL A 110 -37.86 4.66 19.53
CA VAL A 110 -37.29 5.08 20.81
C VAL A 110 -37.63 6.55 21.07
N ASP A 111 -37.85 6.90 22.34
CA ASP A 111 -38.10 8.27 22.77
C ASP A 111 -37.80 8.45 24.27
N PHE A 112 -37.18 9.58 24.65
CA PHE A 112 -36.93 9.89 26.06
C PHE A 112 -38.11 10.67 26.65
N SER A 113 -38.35 10.50 27.95
CA SER A 113 -39.24 11.39 28.68
C SER A 113 -38.64 12.81 28.76
N PRO A 114 -39.46 13.87 28.85
CA PRO A 114 -38.97 15.26 28.91
C PRO A 114 -38.06 15.56 30.11
N ASP A 115 -38.21 14.82 31.22
CA ASP A 115 -37.34 14.90 32.39
C ASP A 115 -36.03 14.09 32.23
N SER A 116 -35.84 13.42 31.09
CA SER A 116 -34.69 12.58 30.74
C SER A 116 -34.44 11.39 31.68
N THR A 117 -35.42 11.02 32.53
CA THR A 117 -35.27 9.92 33.49
C THR A 117 -35.72 8.57 32.93
N ARG A 118 -36.61 8.57 31.93
CA ARG A 118 -37.17 7.37 31.31
C ARG A 118 -36.93 7.32 29.81
N LEU A 119 -36.85 6.11 29.28
CA LEU A 119 -36.75 5.81 27.85
C LEU A 119 -37.88 4.84 27.49
N VAL A 120 -38.66 5.14 26.46
CA VAL A 120 -39.61 4.18 25.88
C VAL A 120 -39.01 3.55 24.64
N SER A 121 -39.16 2.24 24.51
CA SER A 121 -38.78 1.47 23.32
C SER A 121 -39.95 0.61 22.86
N ALA A 122 -40.24 0.61 21.56
CA ALA A 122 -41.25 -0.27 20.98
C ALA A 122 -40.60 -1.35 20.11
N SER A 123 -41.05 -2.60 20.26
CA SER A 123 -40.69 -3.70 19.36
C SER A 123 -41.79 -3.93 18.32
N ASN A 124 -41.40 -4.28 17.09
CA ASN A 124 -42.33 -4.72 16.05
C ASN A 124 -41.89 -6.08 15.51
N TYR A 125 -42.56 -7.15 15.94
CA TYR A 125 -42.36 -8.50 15.39
C TYR A 125 -43.73 -9.13 15.13
N TYR A 126 -43.86 -9.89 14.03
CA TYR A 126 -45.11 -10.58 13.65
C TYR A 126 -45.59 -11.67 14.63
N ALA A 127 -45.08 -11.70 15.87
CA ALA A 127 -45.50 -12.61 16.92
C ALA A 127 -46.26 -11.87 18.03
N SER A 128 -47.06 -12.63 18.78
CA SER A 128 -47.95 -12.18 19.87
C SER A 128 -47.26 -11.58 21.11
N GLU A 129 -45.99 -11.16 21.01
CA GLU A 129 -45.20 -10.59 22.11
C GLU A 129 -44.65 -9.18 21.79
N ASP A 130 -45.36 -8.37 20.99
CA ASP A 130 -44.99 -6.95 20.84
C ASP A 130 -45.05 -6.23 22.19
N LYS A 131 -43.88 -5.86 22.71
CA LYS A 131 -43.70 -5.20 23.99
C LYS A 131 -43.25 -3.77 23.75
N ILE A 132 -43.99 -2.84 24.34
CA ILE A 132 -43.50 -1.49 24.57
C ILE A 132 -42.92 -1.50 25.97
N ILE A 133 -41.64 -1.19 26.10
CA ILE A 133 -40.93 -1.24 27.38
C ILE A 133 -40.51 0.17 27.76
N VAL A 134 -40.78 0.54 29.01
CA VAL A 134 -40.30 1.77 29.63
C VAL A 134 -39.15 1.42 30.56
N TRP A 135 -38.01 2.06 30.32
CA TRP A 135 -36.75 1.88 31.02
C TRP A 135 -36.47 3.08 31.91
N ASP A 136 -35.93 2.84 33.10
CA ASP A 136 -35.27 3.85 33.91
C ASP A 136 -33.83 4.00 33.43
N VAL A 137 -33.46 5.19 32.98
CA VAL A 137 -32.18 5.45 32.31
C VAL A 137 -31.01 5.35 33.29
N ALA A 138 -31.19 5.81 34.53
CA ALA A 138 -30.13 5.83 35.54
C ALA A 138 -29.78 4.45 36.09
N SER A 139 -30.79 3.62 36.36
CA SER A 139 -30.62 2.26 36.88
C SER A 139 -30.53 1.19 35.80
N ASN A 140 -30.83 1.56 34.54
CA ASN A 140 -30.84 0.67 33.39
C ASN A 140 -31.81 -0.51 33.54
N LYS A 141 -32.94 -0.29 34.21
CA LYS A 141 -33.94 -1.34 34.50
C LYS A 141 -35.26 -1.07 33.81
N GLN A 142 -35.91 -2.13 33.38
CA GLN A 142 -37.30 -2.10 32.94
C GLN A 142 -38.20 -1.74 34.12
N VAL A 143 -38.95 -0.66 33.97
CA VAL A 143 -39.91 -0.16 34.96
C VAL A 143 -41.32 -0.64 34.64
N GLN A 144 -41.65 -0.71 33.34
CA GLN A 144 -43.01 -0.97 32.91
C GLN A 144 -43.07 -1.59 31.51
N THR A 145 -44.14 -2.34 31.26
CA THR A 145 -44.45 -2.93 29.95
C THR A 145 -45.88 -2.58 29.55
N LEU A 146 -46.04 -2.04 28.34
CA LEU A 146 -47.31 -1.77 27.71
C LEU A 146 -47.49 -2.71 26.51
N TYR A 147 -48.74 -2.99 26.15
CA TYR A 147 -49.08 -3.94 25.11
C TYR A 147 -49.95 -3.29 24.02
N HIS A 148 -49.37 -3.15 22.83
CA HIS A 148 -50.05 -2.70 21.63
C HIS A 148 -49.43 -3.48 20.47
N MET A 149 -50.23 -4.27 19.76
CA MET A 149 -49.71 -5.16 18.71
C MET A 149 -49.35 -4.37 17.45
N SER A 150 -48.23 -4.70 16.81
CA SER A 150 -47.70 -4.10 15.58
C SER A 150 -47.40 -2.60 15.71
N VAL A 151 -46.76 -2.19 16.80
CA VAL A 151 -46.40 -0.78 17.02
C VAL A 151 -45.34 -0.32 16.03
N ARG A 152 -45.64 0.74 15.31
CA ARG A 152 -44.75 1.39 14.34
C ARG A 152 -43.97 2.55 14.96
N THR A 153 -44.57 3.27 15.92
CA THR A 153 -43.91 4.37 16.64
C THR A 153 -44.45 4.56 18.06
N ALA A 154 -43.62 5.10 18.95
CA ALA A 154 -43.95 5.45 20.33
C ALA A 154 -43.30 6.77 20.71
N LYS A 155 -44.06 7.70 21.32
CA LYS A 155 -43.60 9.05 21.70
C LYS A 155 -44.15 9.50 23.05
N TYR A 156 -43.29 10.09 23.89
CA TYR A 156 -43.71 10.73 25.13
C TYR A 156 -44.46 12.04 24.86
N SER A 157 -45.43 12.36 25.73
CA SER A 157 -46.01 13.70 25.74
C SER A 157 -44.96 14.73 26.19
N PRO A 158 -45.05 16.00 25.76
CA PRO A 158 -44.15 17.07 26.20
C PRO A 158 -44.21 17.33 27.71
N THR A 159 -45.30 16.93 28.35
CA THR A 159 -45.52 16.98 29.80
C THR A 159 -44.97 15.75 30.53
N GLY A 160 -44.58 14.69 29.81
CA GLY A 160 -44.05 13.44 30.36
C GLY A 160 -45.09 12.54 31.03
N ASP A 161 -46.34 13.00 31.17
CA ASP A 161 -47.43 12.29 31.84
C ASP A 161 -48.03 11.16 30.99
N ARG A 162 -47.80 11.14 29.67
CA ARG A 162 -48.42 10.20 28.73
C ARG A 162 -47.43 9.64 27.73
N ILE A 163 -47.76 8.48 27.17
CA ILE A 163 -47.06 7.85 26.05
C ILE A 163 -48.08 7.59 24.94
N ALA A 164 -47.85 8.09 23.73
CA ALA A 164 -48.63 7.70 22.56
C ALA A 164 -47.91 6.61 21.77
N THR A 165 -48.68 5.68 21.23
CA THR A 165 -48.19 4.55 20.44
C THR A 165 -49.09 4.37 19.23
N ALA A 166 -48.52 4.21 18.05
CA ALA A 166 -49.27 4.07 16.81
C ALA A 166 -48.98 2.74 16.12
N THR A 167 -50.03 2.12 15.61
CA THR A 167 -50.03 0.96 14.70
C THR A 167 -50.56 1.40 13.35
N GLU A 168 -50.65 0.49 12.38
CA GLU A 168 -51.27 0.80 11.07
C GLU A 168 -52.73 1.26 11.16
N LYS A 169 -53.45 0.89 12.23
CA LYS A 169 -54.90 1.10 12.33
C LYS A 169 -55.35 1.89 13.55
N SER A 170 -54.48 2.03 14.56
CA SER A 170 -54.88 2.63 15.82
C SER A 170 -53.75 3.40 16.48
N VAL A 171 -54.13 4.46 17.19
CA VAL A 171 -53.26 5.22 18.07
C VAL A 171 -53.78 5.10 19.49
N ARG A 172 -52.93 4.63 20.40
CA ARG A 172 -53.23 4.48 21.82
C ARG A 172 -52.40 5.43 22.67
N ILE A 173 -53.05 6.07 23.64
CA ILE A 173 -52.43 6.96 24.61
C ILE A 173 -52.50 6.29 25.98
N TRP A 174 -51.34 6.17 26.62
CA TRP A 174 -51.14 5.52 27.91
C TRP A 174 -50.74 6.55 28.95
N ASP A 175 -51.09 6.30 30.21
CA ASP A 175 -50.52 7.02 31.34
C ASP A 175 -49.08 6.54 31.56
N SER A 176 -48.13 7.46 31.62
CA SER A 176 -46.70 7.15 31.78
C SER A 176 -46.32 6.59 33.16
N ASN A 177 -47.16 6.81 34.19
CA ASN A 177 -46.83 6.44 35.56
C ASN A 177 -47.28 5.03 35.88
N ASP A 178 -48.52 4.69 35.53
CA ASP A 178 -49.15 3.40 35.86
C ASP A 178 -49.44 2.52 34.64
N GLY A 179 -49.29 3.06 33.41
CA GLY A 179 -49.37 2.30 32.17
C GLY A 179 -50.78 1.93 31.78
N ARG A 180 -51.79 2.55 32.39
CA ARG A 180 -53.18 2.34 31.99
C ARG A 180 -53.41 2.98 30.61
N LEU A 181 -54.23 2.32 29.80
CA LEU A 181 -54.73 2.89 28.55
C LEU A 181 -55.73 4.02 28.88
N LEU A 182 -55.47 5.22 28.37
CA LEU A 182 -56.32 6.39 28.56
C LEU A 182 -57.27 6.59 27.37
N VAL A 183 -56.76 6.48 26.15
CA VAL A 183 -57.49 6.77 24.91
C VAL A 183 -57.06 5.78 23.82
N ASP A 184 -58.02 5.25 23.05
CA ASP A 184 -57.80 4.43 21.86
C ASP A 184 -58.50 5.11 20.66
N ILE A 185 -57.74 5.45 19.64
CA ILE A 185 -58.18 6.21 18.46
C ILE A 185 -58.05 5.30 17.24
N ASP A 186 -59.17 5.00 16.59
CA ASP A 186 -59.20 4.22 15.34
C ASP A 186 -58.91 5.14 14.16
N VAL A 187 -57.67 5.10 13.67
CA VAL A 187 -57.17 5.95 12.59
C VAL A 187 -56.08 5.21 11.83
N GLU A 188 -56.20 5.20 10.50
CA GLU A 188 -55.19 4.59 9.64
C GLU A 188 -53.94 5.47 9.62
N VAL A 189 -52.79 4.88 9.95
CA VAL A 189 -51.49 5.57 10.06
C VAL A 189 -50.60 5.08 8.93
N THR A 190 -50.23 5.98 8.02
CA THR A 190 -49.60 5.65 6.74
C THR A 190 -48.09 5.35 6.76
N PRO A 191 -47.23 5.92 7.64
CA PRO A 191 -45.80 5.76 7.44
C PRO A 191 -45.15 4.51 8.05
N TYR A 192 -44.03 4.11 7.43
CA TYR A 192 -43.14 3.02 7.82
C TYR A 192 -42.13 3.53 8.88
N PHE A 193 -42.17 2.94 10.10
CA PHE A 193 -41.33 3.27 11.26
C PHE A 193 -41.51 4.69 11.84
N ASN A 194 -40.60 5.13 12.71
CA ASN A 194 -40.67 6.18 13.76
C ASN A 194 -41.12 7.62 13.36
N ALA A 195 -41.99 7.79 12.37
CA ALA A 195 -42.13 9.03 11.62
C ALA A 195 -43.56 9.52 11.35
N GLY A 196 -44.60 8.88 11.90
CA GLY A 196 -46.01 9.25 11.66
C GLY A 196 -46.75 9.94 12.79
N LEU A 197 -46.07 10.18 13.92
CA LEU A 197 -46.71 10.57 15.16
C LEU A 197 -45.85 11.60 15.89
N VAL A 198 -46.43 12.77 16.19
CA VAL A 198 -45.74 13.83 16.93
C VAL A 198 -46.69 14.55 17.86
N TRP A 199 -46.14 15.05 18.97
CA TRP A 199 -46.89 15.78 19.98
C TRP A 199 -46.66 17.28 19.89
N PHE A 200 -47.70 18.04 20.20
CA PHE A 200 -47.55 19.44 20.58
C PHE A 200 -48.56 19.81 21.67
N LYS A 201 -48.05 20.19 22.84
CA LYS A 201 -48.85 20.43 24.04
C LYS A 201 -49.76 19.22 24.34
N ASN A 202 -51.08 19.42 24.44
CA ASN A 202 -52.06 18.37 24.67
C ASN A 202 -52.66 17.80 23.37
N HIS A 203 -52.04 18.08 22.21
CA HIS A 203 -52.52 17.64 20.91
C HIS A 203 -51.54 16.67 20.27
N LEU A 204 -52.10 15.69 19.57
CA LEU A 204 -51.38 14.64 18.86
C LEU A 204 -51.62 14.80 17.36
N PHE A 205 -50.55 14.89 16.58
CA PHE A 205 -50.64 14.97 15.12
C PHE A 205 -50.27 13.62 14.52
N VAL A 206 -51.16 13.13 13.66
CA VAL A 206 -51.08 11.80 13.04
C VAL A 206 -51.18 11.97 11.53
N VAL A 207 -50.26 11.34 10.80
CA VAL A 207 -50.34 11.28 9.33
C VAL A 207 -51.26 10.13 8.92
N SER A 208 -52.32 10.43 8.17
CA SER A 208 -53.38 9.51 7.76
C SER A 208 -53.81 9.79 6.32
N ASN A 209 -53.56 8.87 5.37
CA ASN A 209 -54.03 8.89 3.97
C ASN A 209 -54.15 10.29 3.34
N ASN A 210 -53.02 10.87 2.93
CA ASN A 210 -52.90 12.22 2.34
C ASN A 210 -53.35 13.38 3.26
N THR A 211 -53.52 13.15 4.55
CA THR A 211 -53.86 14.20 5.52
C THR A 211 -53.00 14.13 6.77
N ILE A 212 -52.77 15.26 7.40
CA ILE A 212 -52.35 15.32 8.80
C ILE A 212 -53.62 15.55 9.62
N LYS A 213 -53.83 14.79 10.68
CA LYS A 213 -54.96 14.94 11.60
C LYS A 213 -54.46 15.28 12.99
N GLN A 214 -55.05 16.31 13.59
CA GLN A 214 -54.80 16.69 14.98
C GLN A 214 -55.88 16.09 15.87
N PHE A 215 -55.49 15.40 16.93
CA PHE A 215 -56.36 14.86 17.96
C PHE A 215 -56.11 15.54 19.30
N ASP A 216 -57.15 15.75 20.08
CA ASP A 216 -57.00 16.11 21.49
C ASP A 216 -56.65 14.86 22.31
N ALA A 217 -55.54 14.90 23.05
CA ALA A 217 -55.03 13.74 23.74
C ALA A 217 -55.80 13.35 24.99
N ALA A 218 -56.66 14.23 25.53
CA ALA A 218 -57.49 13.93 26.67
C ALA A 218 -58.77 13.17 26.26
N THR A 219 -59.31 13.49 25.10
CA THR A 219 -60.61 12.99 24.62
C THR A 219 -60.53 12.02 23.45
N GLY A 220 -59.43 12.01 22.70
CA GLY A 220 -59.27 11.24 21.46
C GLY A 220 -60.05 11.79 20.27
N SER A 221 -60.63 12.99 20.39
CA SER A 221 -61.45 13.60 19.32
C SER A 221 -60.58 14.34 18.31
N ALA A 222 -60.94 14.26 17.02
CA ALA A 222 -60.28 15.01 15.95
C ALA A 222 -60.61 16.51 16.05
N VAL A 223 -59.58 17.35 15.98
CA VAL A 223 -59.65 18.81 16.15
C VAL A 223 -59.50 19.53 14.81
N ALA A 224 -58.56 19.09 13.97
CA ALA A 224 -58.25 19.71 12.68
C ALA A 224 -57.63 18.70 11.71
N GLU A 225 -57.71 19.02 10.41
CA GLU A 225 -57.20 18.21 9.31
C GLU A 225 -56.55 19.11 8.25
N TRP A 226 -55.35 18.74 7.79
CA TRP A 226 -54.61 19.43 6.73
C TRP A 226 -54.47 18.51 5.52
N PRO A 227 -54.81 18.96 4.30
CA PRO A 227 -54.54 18.20 3.09
C PRO A 227 -53.04 18.29 2.76
N VAL A 228 -52.36 17.15 2.71
CA VAL A 228 -50.94 17.06 2.34
C VAL A 228 -50.77 16.33 1.00
N PRO A 229 -49.66 16.54 0.27
CA PRO A 229 -49.38 15.81 -0.97
C PRO A 229 -49.36 14.28 -0.75
N ASP A 230 -49.61 13.52 -1.82
CA ASP A 230 -49.80 12.06 -1.79
C ASP A 230 -48.84 11.36 -0.82
N SER A 231 -49.41 10.66 0.16
CA SER A 231 -48.67 9.98 1.22
C SER A 231 -48.06 8.69 0.70
N ASP A 232 -46.73 8.69 0.60
CA ASP A 232 -45.91 7.51 0.34
C ASP A 232 -45.55 6.77 1.64
N ALA A 233 -45.13 5.51 1.51
CA ALA A 233 -44.70 4.67 2.63
C ALA A 233 -43.57 5.26 3.49
N PHE A 234 -42.78 6.19 2.96
CA PHE A 234 -41.63 6.82 3.64
C PHE A 234 -41.91 8.25 4.15
N SER A 235 -43.19 8.64 4.23
CA SER A 235 -43.55 9.97 4.72
C SER A 235 -43.16 10.18 6.19
N CYS A 236 -42.60 11.35 6.51
CA CYS A 236 -42.21 11.68 7.87
C CYS A 236 -42.81 13.01 8.32
N ILE A 237 -43.17 13.11 9.60
CA ILE A 237 -43.63 14.36 10.22
C ILE A 237 -42.69 14.75 11.35
N SER A 238 -42.37 16.04 11.43
CA SER A 238 -41.61 16.62 12.54
C SER A 238 -42.26 17.93 12.99
N LEU A 239 -42.24 18.16 14.29
CA LEU A 239 -42.77 19.36 14.92
C LEU A 239 -41.64 20.09 15.69
N PRO A 240 -41.54 21.41 15.54
CA PRO A 240 -40.70 22.26 16.36
C PRO A 240 -41.22 22.33 17.80
N LYS A 241 -40.33 22.57 18.75
CA LYS A 241 -40.61 22.60 20.20
C LYS A 241 -41.61 23.70 20.56
N HIS A 242 -41.57 24.85 19.88
CA HIS A 242 -42.52 25.96 20.04
C HIS A 242 -43.76 25.83 19.13
N GLY A 243 -43.79 24.85 18.21
CA GLY A 243 -44.96 24.42 17.43
C GLY A 243 -45.62 25.48 16.56
N LYS A 244 -44.82 26.39 16.00
CA LYS A 244 -45.31 27.38 15.03
C LYS A 244 -45.55 26.77 13.64
N PHE A 245 -44.75 25.77 13.26
CA PHE A 245 -44.80 25.14 11.95
C PHE A 245 -44.84 23.62 12.07
N ILE A 246 -45.25 22.91 11.03
CA ILE A 246 -45.16 21.46 10.89
C ILE A 246 -44.34 21.18 9.63
N ALA A 247 -43.32 20.33 9.74
CA ALA A 247 -42.63 19.80 8.56
C ALA A 247 -43.19 18.42 8.23
N TYR A 248 -43.56 18.25 6.96
CA TYR A 248 -44.02 16.98 6.42
C TYR A 248 -43.21 16.65 5.17
N SER A 249 -42.54 15.51 5.17
CA SER A 249 -41.80 14.99 4.02
C SER A 249 -42.58 13.92 3.27
N THR A 250 -42.45 13.97 1.95
CA THR A 250 -42.74 12.90 0.99
C THR A 250 -41.42 12.41 0.40
N LYS A 251 -41.43 11.46 -0.53
CA LYS A 251 -40.20 10.98 -1.19
C LYS A 251 -39.31 12.12 -1.71
N SER A 252 -39.88 13.12 -2.38
CA SER A 252 -39.08 14.16 -3.05
C SER A 252 -39.35 15.58 -2.56
N THR A 253 -40.24 15.79 -1.61
CA THR A 253 -40.59 17.14 -1.14
C THR A 253 -40.76 17.22 0.36
N ILE A 254 -40.38 18.36 0.94
CA ILE A 254 -40.70 18.75 2.31
C ILE A 254 -41.62 19.96 2.24
N THR A 255 -42.77 19.87 2.88
CA THR A 255 -43.74 20.97 3.01
C THR A 255 -43.74 21.50 4.43
N LEU A 256 -43.75 22.83 4.58
CA LEU A 256 -43.92 23.51 5.85
C LEU A 256 -45.34 24.09 5.94
N TRP A 257 -46.01 23.81 7.05
CA TRP A 257 -47.37 24.24 7.33
C TRP A 257 -47.43 25.05 8.61
N ASP A 258 -48.12 26.18 8.62
CA ASP A 258 -48.34 26.95 9.84
C ASP A 258 -49.45 26.31 10.67
N THR A 259 -49.18 26.06 11.95
CA THR A 259 -50.10 25.34 12.86
C THR A 259 -51.35 26.13 13.21
N SER A 260 -51.34 27.46 13.03
CA SER A 260 -52.45 28.34 13.40
C SER A 260 -53.35 28.70 12.23
N THR A 261 -52.76 28.93 11.06
CA THR A 261 -53.47 29.34 9.84
C THR A 261 -53.79 28.16 8.92
N HIS A 262 -53.15 27.02 9.15
CA HIS A 262 -53.26 25.81 8.33
C HIS A 262 -52.81 25.99 6.88
N ALA A 263 -52.11 27.10 6.58
CA ALA A 263 -51.59 27.37 5.26
C ALA A 263 -50.21 26.74 5.06
N GLN A 264 -49.94 26.27 3.85
CA GLN A 264 -48.59 25.91 3.43
C GLN A 264 -47.77 27.20 3.30
N VAL A 265 -46.67 27.28 4.06
CA VAL A 265 -45.77 28.45 4.12
C VAL A 265 -44.41 28.19 3.51
N GLY A 266 -44.14 26.95 3.07
CA GLY A 266 -42.87 26.57 2.48
C GLY A 266 -42.92 25.26 1.71
N LEU A 267 -42.06 25.15 0.70
CA LEU A 267 -41.82 23.93 -0.07
C LEU A 267 -40.32 23.80 -0.32
N ILE A 268 -39.76 22.63 -0.03
CA ILE A 268 -38.41 22.23 -0.42
C ILE A 268 -38.59 21.03 -1.36
N GLN A 269 -38.03 21.12 -2.57
CA GLN A 269 -37.87 19.95 -3.44
C GLN A 269 -36.50 19.33 -3.17
N HIS A 270 -36.40 18.01 -3.22
CA HIS A 270 -35.16 17.27 -3.06
C HIS A 270 -35.01 16.27 -4.21
N PRO A 271 -33.83 16.13 -4.81
CA PRO A 271 -33.64 15.31 -6.02
C PRO A 271 -33.71 13.80 -5.78
N GLN A 272 -33.58 13.36 -4.54
CA GLN A 272 -33.55 11.94 -4.14
C GLN A 272 -34.52 11.69 -2.98
N ASP A 273 -34.83 10.41 -2.75
CA ASP A 273 -35.76 9.97 -1.70
C ASP A 273 -35.30 10.44 -0.30
N ILE A 274 -36.06 11.37 0.29
CA ILE A 274 -35.89 11.85 1.66
C ILE A 274 -36.42 10.79 2.62
N GLN A 275 -35.59 10.39 3.58
CA GLN A 275 -35.95 9.40 4.58
C GLN A 275 -36.25 10.10 5.92
N PRO A 276 -35.30 10.53 6.76
CA PRO A 276 -35.65 11.18 8.02
C PRO A 276 -35.63 12.72 7.96
N ILE A 277 -36.48 13.36 8.78
CA ILE A 277 -36.50 14.81 9.04
C ILE A 277 -36.52 15.11 10.54
N ALA A 278 -35.86 16.17 11.00
CA ALA A 278 -35.87 16.62 12.39
C ALA A 278 -35.67 18.14 12.51
N PHE A 279 -36.46 18.80 13.37
CA PHE A 279 -36.20 20.19 13.78
C PHE A 279 -35.10 20.27 14.82
N SER A 280 -34.35 21.38 14.81
CA SER A 280 -33.46 21.73 15.91
C SER A 280 -34.26 22.17 17.15
N PRO A 281 -33.70 22.04 18.36
CA PRO A 281 -34.39 22.40 19.61
C PRO A 281 -34.77 23.88 19.73
N ASP A 282 -34.08 24.75 19.01
CA ASP A 282 -34.32 26.20 18.95
C ASP A 282 -35.29 26.60 17.81
N ASP A 283 -35.84 25.62 17.09
CA ASP A 283 -36.75 25.77 15.95
C ASP A 283 -36.20 26.59 14.76
N GLN A 284 -34.91 26.88 14.76
CA GLN A 284 -34.29 27.68 13.71
C GLN A 284 -33.88 26.85 12.50
N PHE A 285 -33.58 25.57 12.70
CA PHE A 285 -33.03 24.70 11.68
C PHE A 285 -33.89 23.45 11.49
N LEU A 286 -33.87 22.95 10.26
CA LEU A 286 -34.47 21.68 9.86
C LEU A 286 -33.36 20.84 9.24
N ALA A 287 -33.09 19.67 9.82
CA ALA A 287 -32.24 18.64 9.25
C ALA A 287 -33.09 17.61 8.51
N PHE A 288 -32.63 17.21 7.34
CA PHE A 288 -33.21 16.12 6.57
C PHE A 288 -32.13 15.42 5.76
N GLY A 289 -32.38 14.21 5.31
CA GLY A 289 -31.47 13.52 4.40
C GLY A 289 -32.12 12.33 3.75
N GLY A 290 -31.40 11.67 2.85
CA GLY A 290 -31.98 10.63 2.02
C GLY A 290 -30.98 9.61 1.50
N VAL A 291 -31.35 9.00 0.37
CA VAL A 291 -30.51 8.06 -0.39
C VAL A 291 -29.30 8.75 -1.06
N ASP A 292 -29.30 10.09 -1.07
CA ASP A 292 -28.17 10.91 -1.51
C ASP A 292 -26.97 10.88 -0.56
N ARG A 293 -27.09 10.19 0.59
CA ARG A 293 -26.03 10.02 1.61
C ARG A 293 -25.54 11.33 2.18
N LYS A 294 -26.43 12.33 2.25
CA LYS A 294 -26.15 13.63 2.85
C LYS A 294 -27.15 13.97 3.94
N ILE A 295 -26.70 14.72 4.93
CA ILE A 295 -27.56 15.47 5.85
C ILE A 295 -27.56 16.92 5.36
N SER A 296 -28.74 17.42 5.03
CA SER A 296 -28.99 18.81 4.67
C SER A 296 -29.61 19.55 5.85
N ILE A 297 -29.00 20.66 6.27
CA ILE A 297 -29.51 21.52 7.34
C ILE A 297 -29.86 22.89 6.78
N ILE A 298 -31.13 23.29 6.91
CA ILE A 298 -31.67 24.55 6.38
C ILE A 298 -32.28 25.40 7.49
N ARG A 299 -32.08 26.72 7.41
CA ARG A 299 -32.71 27.67 8.33
C ARG A 299 -34.17 27.93 7.96
N VAL A 300 -35.09 27.73 8.91
CA VAL A 300 -36.54 27.79 8.70
C VAL A 300 -37.01 29.18 8.22
N SER A 301 -36.41 30.27 8.73
CA SER A 301 -36.77 31.64 8.34
C SER A 301 -36.51 31.96 6.87
N ARG A 302 -35.55 31.29 6.23
CA ARG A 302 -35.26 31.45 4.79
C ARG A 302 -36.31 30.80 3.91
N ILE A 303 -36.94 29.72 4.39
CA ILE A 303 -38.01 29.00 3.67
C ILE A 303 -39.29 29.85 3.64
N ILE A 304 -39.53 30.65 4.69
CA ILE A 304 -40.75 31.47 4.83
C ILE A 304 -40.65 32.80 4.06
N HIS A 305 -39.45 33.39 3.95
CA HIS A 305 -39.24 34.67 3.27
C HIS A 305 -39.49 34.62 1.75
N SER A 306 -39.58 33.43 1.15
CA SER A 306 -39.81 33.29 -0.30
C SER A 306 -41.28 33.45 -0.73
N ILE A 307 -42.25 33.53 0.19
CA ILE A 307 -43.69 33.47 -0.15
C ILE A 307 -44.51 34.69 0.34
N THR A 308 -44.02 35.54 1.25
CA THR A 308 -44.81 36.64 1.82
C THR A 308 -44.40 38.03 1.33
N HIS A 309 -45.06 38.55 0.29
CA HIS A 309 -45.09 39.99 -0.01
C HIS A 309 -46.53 40.55 0.13
N PRO A 310 -46.82 41.43 1.10
CA PRO A 310 -47.98 42.30 1.07
C PRO A 310 -47.67 43.53 0.19
N THR A 311 -48.50 43.77 -0.82
CA THR A 311 -48.33 44.84 -1.81
C THR A 311 -48.50 46.24 -1.18
N LEU A 312 -47.53 47.13 -1.43
CA LEU A 312 -47.74 48.57 -1.33
C LEU A 312 -48.83 48.96 -2.35
N GLN A 313 -49.91 49.59 -1.92
CA GLN A 313 -50.82 50.26 -2.85
C GLN A 313 -50.12 51.49 -3.43
N GLU A 314 -49.71 51.40 -4.70
CA GLU A 314 -49.33 52.57 -5.49
C GLU A 314 -50.51 53.56 -5.57
N PRO A 315 -50.28 54.88 -5.61
CA PRO A 315 -51.34 55.85 -5.88
C PRO A 315 -51.97 55.55 -7.25
N ASP A 316 -53.29 55.71 -7.40
CA ASP A 316 -54.01 55.54 -8.67
C ASP A 316 -53.46 56.51 -9.74
N ILE A 317 -52.50 56.04 -10.55
CA ILE A 317 -51.99 56.78 -11.70
C ILE A 317 -52.89 56.44 -12.89
N GLN A 318 -53.83 57.33 -13.22
CA GLN A 318 -54.67 57.20 -14.41
C GLN A 318 -53.88 57.61 -15.67
N ILE A 319 -53.30 56.65 -16.37
CA ILE A 319 -52.72 56.79 -17.72
C ILE A 319 -53.50 55.87 -18.68
N ASP A 320 -53.73 56.32 -19.90
CA ASP A 320 -54.32 55.51 -20.98
C ASP A 320 -53.39 54.35 -21.36
N ASP A 321 -53.92 53.13 -21.46
CA ASP A 321 -53.16 51.90 -21.74
C ASP A 321 -52.30 52.00 -23.01
N ALA A 322 -52.74 52.73 -24.05
CA ALA A 322 -51.98 52.89 -25.29
C ALA A 322 -50.74 53.80 -25.14
N VAL A 323 -50.84 54.80 -24.26
CA VAL A 323 -49.71 55.68 -23.89
C VAL A 323 -48.75 54.91 -22.99
N LEU A 324 -49.29 54.09 -22.08
CA LEU A 324 -48.52 53.24 -21.18
C LEU A 324 -47.68 52.19 -21.93
N ASP A 325 -48.26 51.59 -22.97
CA ASP A 325 -47.57 50.60 -23.81
C ASP A 325 -46.50 51.23 -24.72
N SER A 326 -46.75 52.43 -25.24
CA SER A 326 -45.72 53.18 -25.99
C SER A 326 -44.53 53.57 -25.10
N TRP A 327 -44.79 53.91 -23.83
CA TRP A 327 -43.73 54.17 -22.84
C TRP A 327 -42.96 52.94 -22.40
N LYS A 328 -43.64 51.79 -22.19
CA LYS A 328 -42.99 50.51 -21.87
C LYS A 328 -41.92 50.11 -22.88
N HIS A 329 -42.13 50.44 -24.16
CA HIS A 329 -41.25 50.06 -25.26
C HIS A 329 -40.29 51.18 -25.67
N ASP A 330 -40.06 52.19 -24.82
CA ASP A 330 -39.14 53.31 -25.05
C ASP A 330 -39.49 54.18 -26.28
N GLN A 331 -40.73 54.14 -26.76
CA GLN A 331 -41.22 54.91 -27.90
C GLN A 331 -41.77 56.28 -27.45
N LEU A 332 -40.89 57.11 -26.88
CA LEU A 332 -41.27 58.39 -26.26
C LEU A 332 -41.94 59.37 -27.23
N GLU A 333 -41.50 59.44 -28.48
CA GLU A 333 -42.08 60.31 -29.53
C GLU A 333 -43.52 59.90 -29.88
N ASN A 334 -43.80 58.59 -29.94
CA ASN A 334 -45.16 58.06 -30.14
C ASN A 334 -46.07 58.38 -28.96
N ALA A 335 -45.55 58.29 -27.74
CA ALA A 335 -46.35 58.59 -26.56
C ALA A 335 -46.65 60.10 -26.42
N GLU A 336 -45.71 60.97 -26.79
CA GLU A 336 -45.93 62.42 -26.82
C GLU A 336 -47.02 62.82 -27.84
N THR A 337 -47.00 62.19 -29.03
CA THR A 337 -47.99 62.44 -30.07
C THR A 337 -49.39 61.97 -29.67
N LEU A 338 -49.51 60.80 -29.04
CA LEU A 338 -50.78 60.30 -28.48
C LEU A 338 -51.35 61.23 -27.39
N LEU A 339 -50.52 61.69 -26.47
CA LEU A 339 -50.94 62.63 -25.41
C LEU A 339 -51.29 64.01 -25.96
N THR A 340 -50.64 64.45 -27.03
CA THR A 340 -50.96 65.72 -27.70
C THR A 340 -52.29 65.63 -28.44
N ALA A 341 -52.61 64.49 -29.06
CA ALA A 341 -53.93 64.24 -29.64
C ALA A 341 -55.02 64.23 -28.56
N ALA A 342 -54.80 63.54 -27.43
CA ALA A 342 -55.74 63.50 -26.31
C ALA A 342 -56.05 64.88 -25.69
N ILE A 343 -55.08 65.80 -25.69
CA ILE A 343 -55.25 67.19 -25.24
C ILE A 343 -56.02 68.03 -26.27
N SER A 344 -55.90 67.70 -27.55
CA SER A 344 -56.55 68.43 -28.66
C SER A 344 -58.02 68.03 -28.83
N ASP A 345 -58.38 66.78 -28.49
CA ASP A 345 -59.73 66.23 -28.66
C ASP A 345 -60.70 66.57 -27.50
N SER A 346 -60.20 67.08 -26.36
CA SER A 346 -61.03 67.46 -25.21
C SER A 346 -61.12 68.98 -25.02
N GLN A 347 -62.34 69.51 -24.84
CA GLN A 347 -62.54 70.92 -24.49
C GLN A 347 -61.99 71.30 -23.11
N ASN A 348 -61.78 70.33 -22.22
CA ASN A 348 -61.15 70.54 -20.91
C ASN A 348 -60.39 69.25 -20.51
N PRO A 349 -59.13 69.08 -20.95
CA PRO A 349 -58.37 67.84 -20.71
C PRO A 349 -58.14 67.63 -19.21
N ALA A 350 -58.26 66.38 -18.75
CA ALA A 350 -58.05 66.06 -17.34
C ALA A 350 -56.58 66.31 -16.95
N HIS A 351 -56.37 66.80 -15.72
CA HIS A 351 -55.06 67.05 -15.12
C HIS A 351 -54.02 65.92 -15.36
N PRO A 352 -54.34 64.60 -15.25
CA PRO A 352 -53.38 63.51 -15.47
C PRO A 352 -52.77 63.47 -16.87
N VAL A 353 -53.47 63.97 -17.89
CA VAL A 353 -52.99 63.98 -19.29
C VAL A 353 -51.88 65.02 -19.48
N TYR A 354 -52.03 66.22 -18.89
CA TYR A 354 -50.99 67.25 -18.89
C TYR A 354 -49.76 66.81 -18.07
N ALA A 355 -49.97 66.22 -16.88
CA ALA A 355 -48.88 65.72 -16.04
C ALA A 355 -48.09 64.58 -16.72
N SER A 356 -48.79 63.69 -17.42
CA SER A 356 -48.22 62.60 -18.21
C SER A 356 -47.36 63.14 -19.36
N ARG A 357 -47.87 64.09 -20.16
CA ARG A 357 -47.12 64.69 -21.28
C ARG A 357 -45.89 65.46 -20.83
N ALA A 358 -45.99 66.17 -19.70
CA ALA A 358 -44.87 66.89 -19.11
C ALA A 358 -43.67 65.96 -18.81
N LEU A 359 -43.94 64.74 -18.33
CA LEU A 359 -42.91 63.77 -17.98
C LEU A 359 -42.23 63.16 -19.22
N VAL A 360 -42.98 62.94 -20.31
CA VAL A 360 -42.41 62.54 -21.62
C VAL A 360 -41.49 63.58 -22.19
N ARG A 361 -41.95 64.84 -22.20
CA ARG A 361 -41.18 65.97 -22.72
C ARG A 361 -39.92 66.19 -21.92
N ALA A 362 -39.98 66.02 -20.60
CA ALA A 362 -38.78 66.01 -19.77
C ALA A 362 -37.84 64.87 -20.19
N ARG A 363 -38.33 63.65 -20.45
CA ARG A 363 -37.49 62.54 -20.93
C ARG A 363 -36.92 62.73 -22.33
N LEU A 364 -37.60 63.45 -23.21
CA LEU A 364 -37.12 63.82 -24.54
C LEU A 364 -36.10 64.98 -24.51
N GLY A 365 -35.89 65.60 -23.35
CA GLY A 365 -35.01 66.76 -23.20
C GLY A 365 -35.66 68.10 -23.56
N GLU A 366 -36.98 68.13 -23.74
CA GLU A 366 -37.78 69.32 -24.03
C GLU A 366 -38.22 70.04 -22.75
N TRP A 367 -37.24 70.52 -22.00
CA TRP A 367 -37.44 71.01 -20.63
C TRP A 367 -38.43 72.18 -20.50
N ASP A 368 -38.41 73.11 -21.46
CA ASP A 368 -39.32 74.27 -21.48
C ASP A 368 -40.79 73.85 -21.70
N ALA A 369 -41.03 72.95 -22.65
CA ALA A 369 -42.36 72.45 -22.95
C ALA A 369 -42.89 71.57 -21.80
N ALA A 370 -42.02 70.79 -21.16
CA ALA A 370 -42.33 70.01 -19.97
C ALA A 370 -42.80 70.88 -18.79
N LEU A 371 -42.15 72.03 -18.56
CA LEU A 371 -42.51 72.96 -17.48
C LEU A 371 -43.88 73.59 -17.72
N VAL A 372 -44.18 74.01 -18.95
CA VAL A 372 -45.48 74.59 -19.31
C VAL A 372 -46.62 73.61 -19.05
N ASP A 373 -46.44 72.35 -19.44
CA ASP A 373 -47.45 71.31 -19.22
C ASP A 373 -47.60 70.94 -17.74
N ALA A 374 -46.49 70.90 -16.99
CA ALA A 374 -46.52 70.65 -15.56
C ALA A 374 -47.22 71.78 -14.78
N GLU A 375 -46.99 73.05 -15.13
CA GLU A 375 -47.68 74.18 -14.52
C GLU A 375 -49.17 74.19 -14.86
N ARG A 376 -49.51 73.87 -16.11
CA ARG A 376 -50.90 73.77 -16.54
C ARG A 376 -51.66 72.66 -15.83
N ALA A 377 -50.99 71.54 -15.54
CA ALA A 377 -51.54 70.48 -14.73
C ALA A 377 -51.80 70.99 -13.29
N LEU A 378 -50.80 71.58 -12.64
CA LEU A 378 -50.92 72.08 -11.26
C LEU A 378 -52.02 73.12 -11.08
N ASP A 379 -52.28 73.96 -12.10
CA ASP A 379 -53.37 74.95 -12.10
C ASP A 379 -54.77 74.29 -12.08
N ILE A 380 -54.91 73.10 -12.69
CA ILE A 380 -56.18 72.36 -12.74
C ILE A 380 -56.41 71.63 -11.42
N GLN A 381 -55.41 70.87 -10.98
CA GLN A 381 -55.43 70.13 -9.71
C GLN A 381 -54.00 69.81 -9.27
N PRO A 382 -53.61 70.11 -8.01
CA PRO A 382 -52.32 69.69 -7.48
C PRO A 382 -52.19 68.16 -7.50
N SER A 383 -51.13 67.64 -8.13
CA SER A 383 -50.81 66.21 -8.14
C SER A 383 -49.32 65.95 -7.99
N ILE A 384 -49.00 64.77 -7.45
CA ILE A 384 -47.62 64.29 -7.30
C ILE A 384 -46.91 64.21 -8.66
N MET A 385 -47.59 63.72 -9.71
CA MET A 385 -47.03 63.58 -11.05
C MET A 385 -46.64 64.93 -11.69
N ALA A 386 -47.44 65.97 -11.48
CA ALA A 386 -47.16 67.29 -12.03
C ALA A 386 -46.01 68.00 -11.30
N PHE A 387 -45.95 67.92 -9.96
CA PHE A 387 -44.79 68.42 -9.19
C PHE A 387 -43.50 67.67 -9.52
N LEU A 388 -43.59 66.36 -9.79
CA LEU A 388 -42.48 65.53 -10.21
C LEU A 388 -41.95 65.92 -11.60
N ALA A 389 -42.83 66.01 -12.60
CA ALA A 389 -42.44 66.44 -13.95
C ALA A 389 -41.79 67.83 -13.94
N LYS A 390 -42.32 68.76 -13.12
CA LYS A 390 -41.74 70.08 -12.89
C LYS A 390 -40.32 70.00 -12.31
N SER A 391 -40.11 69.11 -11.35
CA SER A 391 -38.80 68.94 -10.69
C SER A 391 -37.75 68.33 -11.64
N VAL A 392 -38.12 67.31 -12.41
CA VAL A 392 -37.23 66.67 -13.41
C VAL A 392 -36.82 67.67 -14.49
N ALA A 393 -37.76 68.48 -14.99
CA ALA A 393 -37.46 69.49 -16.01
C ALA A 393 -36.52 70.61 -15.50
N HIS A 394 -36.67 71.03 -14.24
CA HIS A 394 -35.72 71.98 -13.62
C HIS A 394 -34.32 71.37 -13.42
N VAL A 395 -34.21 70.08 -13.07
CA VAL A 395 -32.90 69.37 -13.01
C VAL A 395 -32.26 69.28 -14.39
N GLY A 396 -33.02 68.94 -15.43
CA GLY A 396 -32.52 68.91 -16.82
C GLY A 396 -31.98 70.25 -17.32
N LYS A 397 -32.50 71.36 -16.79
CA LYS A 397 -31.99 72.73 -17.03
C LYS A 397 -30.82 73.16 -16.15
N GLY A 398 -30.42 72.34 -15.17
CA GLY A 398 -29.41 72.70 -14.18
C GLY A 398 -29.90 73.65 -13.06
N GLU A 399 -31.21 73.87 -12.95
CA GLU A 399 -31.82 74.77 -11.96
C GLU A 399 -32.18 74.04 -10.65
N LYS A 400 -31.16 73.53 -9.94
CA LYS A 400 -31.32 72.66 -8.77
C LYS A 400 -32.22 73.23 -7.67
N ASP A 401 -32.07 74.51 -7.34
CA ASP A 401 -32.84 75.16 -6.27
C ASP A 401 -34.35 75.20 -6.56
N LYS A 402 -34.72 75.35 -7.83
CA LYS A 402 -36.13 75.37 -8.26
C LYS A 402 -36.71 73.96 -8.26
N ALA A 403 -35.92 72.94 -8.60
CA ALA A 403 -36.32 71.54 -8.49
C ALA A 403 -36.58 71.13 -7.03
N TYR A 404 -35.72 71.53 -6.09
CA TYR A 404 -35.92 71.23 -4.67
C TYR A 404 -37.15 71.90 -4.09
N ARG A 405 -37.40 73.18 -4.44
CA ARG A 405 -38.61 73.89 -4.03
C ARG A 405 -39.89 73.22 -4.56
N ALA A 406 -39.88 72.72 -5.80
CA ALA A 406 -41.03 72.02 -6.36
C ALA A 406 -41.33 70.70 -5.61
N CYS A 407 -40.30 69.97 -5.17
CA CYS A 407 -40.47 68.80 -4.30
C CYS A 407 -40.99 69.19 -2.91
N ASP A 408 -40.46 70.25 -2.30
CA ASP A 408 -40.87 70.71 -0.96
C ASP A 408 -42.33 71.17 -0.93
N ILE A 409 -42.80 71.86 -1.98
CA ILE A 409 -44.20 72.26 -2.11
C ILE A 409 -45.13 71.04 -2.28
N ALA A 410 -44.66 69.97 -2.92
CA ALA A 410 -45.41 68.72 -3.01
C ALA A 410 -45.58 68.05 -1.64
N PHE A 411 -44.56 68.11 -0.77
CA PHE A 411 -44.66 67.61 0.61
C PHE A 411 -45.72 68.33 1.45
N GLU A 412 -45.90 69.63 1.23
CA GLU A 412 -46.91 70.42 1.96
C GLU A 412 -48.35 70.07 1.55
N HIS A 413 -48.56 69.52 0.35
CA HIS A 413 -49.89 69.27 -0.23
C HIS A 413 -50.44 67.85 0.02
N PHE A 414 -49.62 66.84 0.35
CA PHE A 414 -50.08 65.44 0.46
C PHE A 414 -49.85 64.83 1.86
N HIS A 415 -50.84 64.07 2.38
CA HIS A 415 -50.85 63.49 3.74
C HIS A 415 -49.95 62.24 3.93
N SER A 416 -49.85 61.77 5.18
CA SER A 416 -48.89 60.80 5.73
C SER A 416 -48.75 59.45 5.00
N SER A 417 -49.69 59.06 4.13
CA SER A 417 -49.61 57.83 3.33
C SER A 417 -48.66 57.92 2.13
N HIS A 418 -48.27 59.13 1.68
CA HIS A 418 -47.41 59.34 0.49
C HIS A 418 -46.05 59.98 0.80
N VAL A 419 -45.76 60.28 2.06
CA VAL A 419 -44.54 60.98 2.51
C VAL A 419 -43.27 60.22 2.12
N THR A 420 -43.27 58.89 2.26
CA THR A 420 -42.09 58.07 1.92
C THR A 420 -41.80 58.05 0.42
N PHE A 421 -42.85 58.02 -0.41
CA PHE A 421 -42.72 58.07 -1.88
C PHE A 421 -42.17 59.43 -2.37
N LEU A 422 -42.59 60.53 -1.75
CA LEU A 422 -42.04 61.86 -2.04
C LEU A 422 -40.58 62.02 -1.59
N LEU A 423 -40.18 61.38 -0.47
CA LEU A 423 -38.79 61.39 0.02
C LEU A 423 -37.86 60.63 -0.94
N LEU A 424 -38.35 59.51 -1.48
CA LEU A 424 -37.68 58.72 -2.51
C LEU A 424 -37.41 59.51 -3.78
N ILE A 425 -38.45 60.16 -4.30
CA ILE A 425 -38.38 61.01 -5.48
C ILE A 425 -37.34 62.11 -5.29
N LYS A 426 -37.31 62.76 -4.11
CA LYS A 426 -36.35 63.81 -3.80
C LYS A 426 -34.90 63.28 -3.81
N ALA A 427 -34.65 62.08 -3.28
CA ALA A 427 -33.32 61.45 -3.32
C ALA A 427 -32.86 61.14 -4.76
N ILE A 428 -33.77 60.61 -5.60
CA ILE A 428 -33.52 60.35 -7.03
C ILE A 428 -33.16 61.66 -7.77
N ILE A 429 -33.88 62.73 -7.51
CA ILE A 429 -33.65 64.05 -8.13
C ILE A 429 -32.30 64.64 -7.70
N VAL A 430 -31.90 64.49 -6.43
CA VAL A 430 -30.56 64.88 -5.94
C VAL A 430 -29.46 64.08 -6.64
N PHE A 431 -29.69 62.77 -6.86
CA PHE A 431 -28.75 61.91 -7.58
C PHE A 431 -28.56 62.38 -9.03
N MET A 432 -29.67 62.67 -9.73
CA MET A 432 -29.64 63.19 -11.11
C MET A 432 -29.00 64.58 -11.22
N ALA A 433 -29.06 65.38 -10.16
CA ALA A 433 -28.41 66.69 -10.09
C ALA A 433 -26.87 66.62 -9.92
N GLY A 434 -26.28 65.42 -9.84
CA GLY A 434 -24.84 65.20 -9.73
C GLY A 434 -24.29 65.10 -8.31
N GLU A 435 -25.14 65.21 -7.28
CA GLU A 435 -24.78 65.06 -5.86
C GLU A 435 -24.97 63.60 -5.41
N ARG A 436 -24.24 62.69 -6.06
CA ARG A 436 -24.45 61.24 -5.97
C ARG A 436 -24.25 60.65 -4.55
N PRO A 437 -23.22 61.02 -3.77
CA PRO A 437 -23.03 60.48 -2.42
C PRO A 437 -24.10 60.99 -1.43
N ASP A 438 -24.45 62.27 -1.53
CA ASP A 438 -25.46 62.90 -0.68
C ASP A 438 -26.85 62.33 -0.94
N ALA A 439 -27.16 62.01 -2.20
CA ALA A 439 -28.40 61.32 -2.56
C ALA A 439 -28.51 59.93 -1.94
N ILE A 440 -27.42 59.15 -1.95
CA ILE A 440 -27.38 57.80 -1.36
C ILE A 440 -27.50 57.88 0.17
N SER A 441 -26.84 58.85 0.82
CA SER A 441 -26.95 59.07 2.27
C SER A 441 -28.37 59.44 2.68
N ARG A 442 -29.05 60.30 1.90
CA ARG A 442 -30.46 60.65 2.16
C ARG A 442 -31.37 59.44 2.03
N LEU A 443 -31.08 58.54 1.10
CA LEU A 443 -31.82 57.27 0.95
C LEU A 443 -31.63 56.38 2.18
N ASP A 444 -30.42 56.34 2.77
CA ASP A 444 -30.15 55.61 4.02
C ASP A 444 -30.95 56.15 5.21
N ASP A 445 -31.05 57.47 5.33
CA ASP A 445 -31.87 58.11 6.37
C ASP A 445 -33.36 57.78 6.21
N ILE A 446 -33.85 57.66 4.97
CA ILE A 446 -35.23 57.28 4.64
C ILE A 446 -35.50 55.80 4.96
N ILE A 447 -34.56 54.92 4.60
CA ILE A 447 -34.65 53.48 4.89
C ILE A 447 -34.63 53.23 6.41
N ALA A 448 -33.84 54.00 7.17
CA ALA A 448 -33.75 53.87 8.62
C ALA A 448 -35.01 54.36 9.38
N THR A 449 -35.79 55.28 8.79
CA THR A 449 -36.97 55.89 9.44
C THR A 449 -38.27 55.13 9.18
N VAL A 450 -38.35 54.33 8.13
CA VAL A 450 -39.53 53.50 7.82
C VAL A 450 -39.22 52.05 8.17
N SER A 451 -39.94 51.47 9.13
CA SER A 451 -39.72 50.10 9.63
C SER A 451 -40.10 48.98 8.63
N PHE A 452 -40.07 49.25 7.32
CA PHE A 452 -40.41 48.33 6.24
C PHE A 452 -39.29 48.29 5.19
N ASN A 453 -38.65 47.12 5.04
CA ASN A 453 -37.83 46.78 3.88
C ASN A 453 -38.74 46.58 2.66
N SER A 454 -39.19 47.65 2.01
CA SER A 454 -39.82 47.50 0.69
C SER A 454 -38.74 47.35 -0.38
N THR A 455 -38.78 46.23 -1.08
CA THR A 455 -37.93 45.80 -2.20
C THR A 455 -37.54 46.95 -3.17
N CYS A 456 -38.42 47.94 -3.37
CA CYS A 456 -38.21 49.09 -4.25
C CYS A 456 -37.01 50.00 -3.87
N TYR A 457 -36.75 50.26 -2.58
CA TYR A 457 -35.63 51.14 -2.17
C TYR A 457 -34.27 50.48 -2.44
N VAL A 458 -34.23 49.17 -2.31
CA VAL A 458 -33.00 48.38 -2.39
C VAL A 458 -32.51 48.28 -3.84
N PHE A 459 -33.42 48.03 -4.80
CA PHE A 459 -33.09 48.05 -6.24
C PHE A 459 -32.61 49.42 -6.73
N GLN A 460 -33.21 50.50 -6.22
CA GLN A 460 -32.82 51.86 -6.60
C GLN A 460 -31.45 52.22 -6.05
N LYS A 461 -31.17 51.84 -4.80
CA LYS A 461 -29.85 51.99 -4.18
C LYS A 461 -28.78 51.20 -4.94
N ALA A 462 -29.10 49.97 -5.35
CA ALA A 462 -28.20 49.14 -6.17
C ALA A 462 -27.88 49.81 -7.52
N TYR A 463 -28.88 50.36 -8.21
CA TYR A 463 -28.69 51.05 -9.49
C TYR A 463 -27.88 52.34 -9.35
N MET A 464 -28.09 53.11 -8.27
CA MET A 464 -27.27 54.29 -7.97
C MET A 464 -25.80 53.93 -7.75
N TYR A 465 -25.51 52.82 -7.05
CA TYR A 465 -24.13 52.34 -6.89
C TYR A 465 -23.54 51.80 -8.20
N LEU A 466 -24.32 51.15 -9.06
CA LEU A 466 -23.88 50.74 -10.40
C LEU A 466 -23.43 51.94 -11.23
N LEU A 467 -24.24 53.00 -11.28
CA LEU A 467 -23.93 54.23 -12.02
C LEU A 467 -22.71 54.96 -11.44
N LEU A 468 -22.57 54.97 -10.11
CA LEU A 468 -21.40 55.53 -9.44
C LEU A 468 -20.13 54.74 -9.81
N GLY A 469 -20.19 53.41 -9.77
CA GLY A 469 -19.08 52.52 -10.15
C GLY A 469 -18.66 52.67 -11.60
N ASN A 470 -19.61 52.80 -12.53
CA ASN A 470 -19.30 53.05 -13.96
C ASN A 470 -18.59 54.40 -14.14
N SER A 471 -19.06 55.46 -13.48
CA SER A 471 -18.39 56.76 -13.52
C SER A 471 -16.97 56.71 -12.93
N GLN A 472 -16.74 55.91 -11.88
CA GLN A 472 -15.41 55.71 -11.29
C GLN A 472 -14.47 54.92 -12.22
N MET A 473 -14.98 53.90 -12.90
CA MET A 473 -14.25 53.15 -13.94
C MET A 473 -13.77 54.07 -15.07
N GLU A 474 -14.64 54.96 -15.57
CA GLU A 474 -14.31 55.95 -16.60
C GLU A 474 -13.26 56.98 -16.12
N CYS A 475 -13.26 57.29 -14.82
CA CYS A 475 -12.29 58.21 -14.21
C CYS A 475 -10.96 57.54 -13.80
N GLY A 476 -10.80 56.22 -14.00
CA GLY A 476 -9.58 55.47 -13.64
C GLY A 476 -9.47 55.06 -12.16
N ASP A 477 -10.52 55.24 -11.36
CA ASP A 477 -10.56 54.81 -9.95
C ASP A 477 -11.12 53.38 -9.85
N HIS A 478 -10.29 52.39 -10.18
CA HIS A 478 -10.68 50.98 -10.16
C HIS A 478 -11.00 50.47 -8.74
N GLY A 479 -10.32 50.99 -7.72
CA GLY A 479 -10.56 50.61 -6.31
C GLY A 479 -11.91 51.11 -5.80
N GLY A 480 -12.23 52.37 -6.07
CA GLY A 480 -13.55 52.96 -5.76
C GLY A 480 -14.67 52.27 -6.54
N ALA A 481 -14.44 51.94 -7.81
CA ALA A 481 -15.41 51.22 -8.64
C ALA A 481 -15.74 49.82 -8.09
N ILE A 482 -14.73 49.03 -7.68
CA ILE A 482 -14.94 47.72 -7.06
C ILE A 482 -15.80 47.86 -5.79
N GLN A 483 -15.49 48.83 -4.93
CA GLN A 483 -16.27 49.05 -3.70
C GLN A 483 -17.72 49.44 -4.00
N SER A 484 -17.95 50.27 -5.02
CA SER A 484 -19.30 50.65 -5.45
C SER A 484 -20.07 49.46 -6.02
N PHE A 485 -19.46 48.63 -6.87
CA PHE A 485 -20.11 47.41 -7.40
C PHE A 485 -20.35 46.35 -6.32
N GLU A 486 -19.45 46.19 -5.35
CA GLU A 486 -19.68 45.31 -4.20
C GLU A 486 -20.83 45.80 -3.32
N ARG A 487 -20.94 47.12 -3.10
CA ARG A 487 -22.08 47.73 -2.41
C ARG A 487 -23.38 47.55 -3.19
N ALA A 488 -23.36 47.71 -4.51
CA ALA A 488 -24.50 47.43 -5.37
C ALA A 488 -24.95 45.96 -5.24
N ARG A 489 -24.00 45.02 -5.36
CA ARG A 489 -24.23 43.57 -5.19
C ARG A 489 -24.79 43.23 -3.81
N ALA A 490 -24.28 43.86 -2.75
CA ALA A 490 -24.73 43.61 -1.38
C ALA A 490 -26.19 44.05 -1.17
N GLN A 491 -26.66 45.09 -1.85
CA GLN A 491 -28.07 45.47 -1.80
C GLN A 491 -28.97 44.40 -2.43
N MET A 492 -28.53 43.74 -3.50
CA MET A 492 -29.40 42.83 -4.27
C MET A 492 -29.52 41.41 -3.69
N ARG A 493 -28.78 41.06 -2.62
CA ARG A 493 -28.66 39.68 -2.10
C ARG A 493 -29.94 39.05 -1.53
N ASP A 494 -30.96 39.84 -1.17
CA ASP A 494 -32.11 39.36 -0.39
C ASP A 494 -33.49 39.54 -1.08
N HIS A 495 -33.53 40.01 -2.34
CA HIS A 495 -34.77 40.56 -2.91
C HIS A 495 -34.99 40.17 -4.39
N VAL A 496 -35.98 39.30 -4.64
CA VAL A 496 -36.41 38.88 -5.99
C VAL A 496 -37.82 39.42 -6.28
N GLY A 497 -37.94 40.17 -7.37
CA GLY A 497 -39.18 40.37 -8.13
C GLY A 497 -40.25 41.31 -7.56
N LEU A 498 -40.31 42.55 -8.06
CA LEU A 498 -41.54 43.35 -8.17
C LEU A 498 -41.40 44.30 -9.39
N PRO A 499 -42.47 44.54 -10.16
CA PRO A 499 -42.43 45.46 -11.29
C PRO A 499 -42.28 46.91 -10.77
N LEU A 500 -41.09 47.49 -10.93
CA LEU A 500 -40.72 48.89 -10.62
C LEU A 500 -41.26 49.87 -11.67
N PHE A 501 -42.51 49.66 -12.08
CA PHE A 501 -43.08 50.28 -13.27
C PHE A 501 -43.16 51.81 -13.15
N ALA A 502 -43.56 52.33 -11.98
CA ALA A 502 -43.67 53.77 -11.74
C ALA A 502 -42.31 54.51 -11.74
N ILE A 503 -41.26 53.97 -11.12
CA ILE A 503 -39.95 54.66 -11.06
C ILE A 503 -39.19 54.57 -12.39
N SER A 504 -39.26 53.43 -13.08
CA SER A 504 -38.70 53.31 -14.44
C SER A 504 -39.32 54.34 -15.39
N LEU A 505 -40.64 54.56 -15.27
CA LEU A 505 -41.36 55.61 -15.99
C LEU A 505 -40.75 57.00 -15.74
N ILE A 506 -40.39 57.30 -14.48
CA ILE A 506 -39.95 58.61 -14.00
C ILE A 506 -38.49 58.91 -14.39
N THR A 507 -37.60 57.93 -14.30
CA THR A 507 -36.15 58.14 -14.43
C THR A 507 -35.56 57.64 -15.74
N GLY A 508 -36.28 56.81 -16.49
CA GLY A 508 -35.77 56.11 -17.66
C GLY A 508 -34.76 55.00 -17.33
N TRP A 509 -34.63 54.62 -16.05
CA TRP A 509 -33.73 53.53 -15.65
C TRP A 509 -34.29 52.19 -16.09
N LYS A 510 -33.43 51.39 -16.74
CA LYS A 510 -33.70 50.00 -17.10
C LYS A 510 -33.17 49.12 -15.96
N PHE A 511 -34.08 48.49 -15.24
CA PHE A 511 -33.75 47.62 -14.10
C PHE A 511 -33.58 46.15 -14.53
N ASP A 512 -33.80 45.85 -15.81
CA ASP A 512 -33.63 44.51 -16.38
C ASP A 512 -32.18 44.06 -16.22
N ASN A 513 -31.98 42.84 -15.70
CA ASN A 513 -30.67 42.21 -15.52
C ASN A 513 -29.63 43.07 -14.79
N ILE A 514 -30.07 43.98 -13.91
CA ILE A 514 -29.18 44.85 -13.12
C ILE A 514 -28.13 44.06 -12.35
N ASP A 515 -28.52 42.93 -11.79
CA ASP A 515 -27.64 42.08 -10.98
C ASP A 515 -26.57 41.38 -11.83
N ILE A 516 -26.93 40.89 -13.02
CA ILE A 516 -25.99 40.36 -14.01
C ILE A 516 -25.01 41.47 -14.45
N THR A 517 -25.53 42.67 -14.72
CA THR A 517 -24.73 43.82 -15.19
C THR A 517 -23.72 44.28 -14.12
N VAL A 518 -24.14 44.39 -12.86
CA VAL A 518 -23.26 44.74 -11.73
C VAL A 518 -22.15 43.71 -11.58
N ARG A 519 -22.47 42.42 -11.70
CA ARG A 519 -21.49 41.34 -11.55
C ARG A 519 -20.51 41.27 -12.72
N GLN A 520 -20.97 41.45 -13.96
CA GLN A 520 -20.08 41.59 -15.13
C GLN A 520 -19.08 42.74 -14.94
N ARG A 521 -19.57 43.94 -14.55
CA ARG A 521 -18.73 45.12 -14.30
C ARG A 521 -17.76 44.92 -13.13
N LEU A 522 -18.18 44.21 -12.09
CA LEU A 522 -17.30 43.83 -10.99
C LEU A 522 -16.17 42.90 -11.46
N CYS A 523 -16.48 41.87 -12.25
CA CYS A 523 -15.46 40.94 -12.75
C CYS A 523 -14.45 41.66 -13.70
N GLU A 524 -14.92 42.59 -14.55
CA GLU A 524 -14.07 43.44 -15.38
C GLU A 524 -13.16 44.36 -14.54
N ALA A 525 -13.73 45.02 -13.53
CA ALA A 525 -12.97 45.89 -12.64
C ALA A 525 -11.88 45.13 -11.85
N LEU A 526 -12.19 43.91 -11.40
CA LEU A 526 -11.24 43.04 -10.70
C LEU A 526 -10.10 42.56 -11.61
N ASP A 527 -10.36 42.18 -12.87
CA ASP A 527 -9.31 41.76 -13.81
C ASP A 527 -8.39 42.93 -14.21
N ILE A 528 -8.95 44.11 -14.45
CA ILE A 528 -8.19 45.33 -14.78
C ILE A 528 -7.31 45.76 -13.59
N ALA A 529 -7.80 45.61 -12.36
CA ALA A 529 -7.04 45.90 -11.14
C ALA A 529 -5.96 44.85 -10.81
N GLY A 530 -5.80 43.79 -11.62
CA GLY A 530 -4.82 42.73 -11.40
C GLY A 530 -5.21 41.68 -10.35
N ARG A 531 -6.43 41.73 -9.82
CA ARG A 531 -6.99 40.76 -8.86
C ARG A 531 -7.62 39.57 -9.61
N THR A 532 -6.81 38.86 -10.40
CA THR A 532 -7.26 37.82 -11.34
C THR A 532 -7.98 36.64 -10.69
N ASN A 533 -7.54 36.19 -9.51
CA ASN A 533 -8.22 35.11 -8.78
C ASN A 533 -9.61 35.54 -8.29
N ASP A 534 -9.75 36.79 -7.81
CA ASP A 534 -11.04 37.33 -7.37
C ASP A 534 -11.99 37.54 -8.57
N ALA A 535 -11.43 37.98 -9.71
CA ALA A 535 -12.16 38.10 -10.96
C ALA A 535 -12.66 36.73 -11.47
N ALA A 536 -11.82 35.69 -11.38
CA ALA A 536 -12.18 34.32 -11.75
C ALA A 536 -13.28 33.74 -10.85
N LYS A 537 -13.21 34.00 -9.54
CA LYS A 537 -14.26 33.60 -8.60
C LYS A 537 -15.59 34.31 -8.88
N CYS A 538 -15.55 35.64 -9.08
CA CYS A 538 -16.68 36.45 -9.51
C CYS A 538 -17.32 35.90 -10.79
N PHE A 539 -16.48 35.53 -11.76
CA PHE A 539 -16.92 34.99 -13.04
C PHE A 539 -17.53 33.60 -12.91
N TYR A 540 -16.97 32.72 -12.07
CA TYR A 540 -17.52 31.39 -11.82
C TYR A 540 -18.91 31.46 -11.21
N GLU A 541 -19.09 32.29 -10.16
CA GLU A 541 -20.41 32.58 -9.55
C GLU A 541 -21.43 33.06 -10.59
N LEU A 542 -21.01 33.96 -11.49
CA LEU A 542 -21.85 34.49 -12.56
C LEU A 542 -22.19 33.44 -13.63
N LYS A 543 -21.22 32.60 -14.03
CA LYS A 543 -21.38 31.56 -15.06
C LYS A 543 -22.37 30.49 -14.61
N THR A 544 -22.37 30.11 -13.33
CA THR A 544 -23.32 29.10 -12.79
C THR A 544 -24.76 29.57 -12.83
N GLU A 545 -25.01 30.88 -12.71
CA GLU A 545 -26.37 31.44 -12.64
C GLU A 545 -26.95 31.79 -14.02
N LEU A 546 -26.11 32.04 -15.04
CA LEU A 546 -26.55 32.56 -16.35
C LEU A 546 -27.27 31.56 -17.29
N GLY A 547 -27.46 30.30 -16.90
CA GLY A 547 -28.51 29.41 -17.41
C GLY A 547 -28.72 29.27 -18.94
N GLY A 548 -27.76 29.63 -19.79
CA GLY A 548 -27.89 29.55 -21.25
C GLY A 548 -28.63 30.71 -21.93
N HIS A 549 -28.69 31.90 -21.33
CA HIS A 549 -29.23 33.09 -22.02
C HIS A 549 -28.29 33.60 -23.13
N ASP A 550 -28.78 33.63 -24.38
CA ASP A 550 -28.01 33.95 -25.61
C ASP A 550 -27.28 35.31 -25.59
N GLU A 551 -27.83 36.33 -24.90
CA GLU A 551 -27.27 37.69 -24.93
C GLU A 551 -25.95 37.86 -24.14
N HIS A 552 -25.60 36.93 -23.25
CA HIS A 552 -24.41 37.04 -22.39
C HIS A 552 -23.34 35.97 -22.66
N LEU A 553 -23.63 34.98 -23.51
CA LEU A 553 -22.74 33.86 -23.85
C LEU A 553 -21.44 34.32 -24.53
N GLU A 554 -21.49 35.34 -25.37
CA GLU A 554 -20.30 35.88 -26.06
C GLU A 554 -19.31 36.50 -25.07
N TRP A 555 -19.80 37.30 -24.11
CA TRP A 555 -18.95 37.88 -23.05
C TRP A 555 -18.34 36.79 -22.17
N VAL A 556 -19.13 35.78 -21.78
CA VAL A 556 -18.66 34.64 -20.97
C VAL A 556 -17.51 33.91 -21.67
N HIS A 557 -17.65 33.65 -22.97
CA HIS A 557 -16.62 32.97 -23.75
C HIS A 557 -15.32 33.78 -23.85
N LEU A 558 -15.42 35.06 -24.23
CA LEU A 558 -14.27 35.94 -24.43
C LEU A 558 -13.52 36.24 -23.12
N PHE A 559 -14.25 36.51 -22.04
CA PHE A 559 -13.66 36.79 -20.72
C PHE A 559 -12.98 35.54 -20.15
N GLY A 560 -13.64 34.38 -20.24
CA GLY A 560 -13.11 33.10 -19.75
C GLY A 560 -11.79 32.71 -20.42
N GLN A 561 -11.71 32.80 -21.76
CA GLN A 561 -10.48 32.49 -22.51
C GLN A 561 -9.31 33.43 -22.14
N ARG A 562 -9.58 34.75 -22.09
CA ARG A 562 -8.56 35.74 -21.76
C ARG A 562 -8.01 35.54 -20.34
N SER A 563 -8.91 35.32 -19.38
CA SER A 563 -8.55 35.12 -17.97
C SER A 563 -7.79 33.82 -17.75
N SER A 564 -8.19 32.73 -18.41
CA SER A 564 -7.50 31.45 -18.32
C SER A 564 -6.06 31.52 -18.84
N LYS A 565 -5.82 32.19 -19.98
CA LYS A 565 -4.47 32.32 -20.55
C LYS A 565 -3.53 33.11 -19.63
N LYS A 566 -4.07 34.12 -18.93
CA LYS A 566 -3.33 34.91 -17.94
C LYS A 566 -2.98 34.06 -16.71
N LEU A 567 -3.90 33.21 -16.25
CA LEU A 567 -3.67 32.27 -15.16
C LEU A 567 -2.69 31.15 -15.52
N GLU A 568 -2.72 30.64 -16.75
CA GLU A 568 -1.73 29.67 -17.23
C GLU A 568 -0.31 30.25 -17.16
N HIS A 569 -0.10 31.49 -17.63
CA HIS A 569 1.20 32.16 -17.55
C HIS A 569 1.66 32.37 -16.10
N LEU A 570 0.74 32.72 -15.19
CA LEU A 570 1.05 32.83 -13.75
C LEU A 570 1.43 31.46 -13.17
N GLY A 571 0.74 30.40 -13.55
CA GLY A 571 1.08 29.02 -13.19
C GLY A 571 2.45 28.60 -13.70
N ASP A 572 2.77 28.89 -14.97
CA ASP A 572 4.08 28.59 -15.58
C ASP A 572 5.21 29.35 -14.85
N THR A 573 4.96 30.60 -14.48
CA THR A 573 5.91 31.43 -13.70
C THR A 573 6.13 30.83 -12.30
N ALA A 574 5.06 30.43 -11.62
CA ALA A 574 5.13 29.79 -10.30
C ALA A 574 5.86 28.44 -10.36
N MET A 575 5.63 27.63 -11.41
CA MET A 575 6.37 26.39 -11.69
C MET A 575 7.88 26.63 -11.84
N GLY A 576 8.26 27.66 -12.60
CA GLY A 576 9.67 28.02 -12.81
C GLY A 576 10.40 28.44 -11.52
N VAL A 577 9.68 29.01 -10.56
CA VAL A 577 10.20 29.42 -9.24
C VAL A 577 9.97 28.35 -8.15
N GLN A 578 9.54 27.13 -8.54
CA GLN A 578 9.27 26.00 -7.64
C GLN A 578 8.19 26.27 -6.57
N ARG A 579 7.26 27.19 -6.83
CA ARG A 579 6.09 27.44 -5.96
C ARG A 579 4.92 26.59 -6.43
N TYR A 580 4.99 25.30 -6.15
CA TYR A 580 4.08 24.32 -6.72
C TYR A 580 2.62 24.49 -6.27
N ASP A 581 2.36 24.86 -5.01
CA ASP A 581 0.99 25.11 -4.52
C ASP A 581 0.34 26.32 -5.22
N GLU A 582 1.11 27.39 -5.42
CA GLU A 582 0.67 28.58 -6.18
C GLU A 582 0.37 28.19 -7.64
N ALA A 583 1.24 27.37 -8.25
CA ALA A 583 1.03 26.87 -9.61
C ALA A 583 -0.24 26.01 -9.72
N VAL A 584 -0.45 25.06 -8.80
CA VAL A 584 -1.67 24.22 -8.77
C VAL A 584 -2.91 25.09 -8.63
N SER A 585 -2.89 26.10 -7.76
CA SER A 585 -4.00 27.03 -7.59
C SER A 585 -4.31 27.78 -8.90
N HIS A 586 -3.28 28.30 -9.58
CA HIS A 586 -3.46 29.02 -10.83
C HIS A 586 -3.99 28.11 -11.96
N TYR A 587 -3.47 26.89 -12.09
CA TYR A 587 -3.97 25.94 -13.09
C TYR A 587 -5.40 25.46 -12.79
N SER A 588 -5.75 25.15 -11.53
CA SER A 588 -7.14 24.81 -11.16
C SER A 588 -8.09 25.94 -11.54
N THR A 589 -7.70 27.18 -11.25
CA THR A 589 -8.52 28.34 -11.56
C THR A 589 -8.67 28.51 -13.07
N ALA A 590 -7.59 28.32 -13.85
CA ALA A 590 -7.63 28.35 -15.31
C ALA A 590 -8.59 27.30 -15.89
N LEU A 591 -8.53 26.06 -15.41
CA LEU A 591 -9.40 24.96 -15.85
C LEU A 591 -10.88 25.26 -15.62
N SER A 592 -11.24 25.89 -14.51
CA SER A 592 -12.63 26.26 -14.20
C SER A 592 -13.25 27.28 -15.17
N LEU A 593 -12.42 28.04 -15.89
CA LEU A 593 -12.84 29.16 -16.74
C LEU A 593 -13.09 28.74 -18.20
N ILE A 594 -12.46 27.66 -18.68
CA ILE A 594 -12.53 27.26 -20.09
C ILE A 594 -13.71 26.30 -20.35
N LEU A 595 -14.30 26.36 -21.55
CA LEU A 595 -15.34 25.45 -22.05
C LEU A 595 -14.80 24.36 -23.00
N SER A 596 -13.58 24.50 -23.51
CA SER A 596 -12.92 23.60 -24.48
C SER A 596 -11.59 23.03 -23.96
N SER A 597 -11.47 21.70 -24.07
CA SER A 597 -10.44 20.78 -23.57
C SER A 597 -9.01 21.35 -23.33
N PRO A 598 -8.53 21.40 -22.07
CA PRO A 598 -7.22 21.93 -21.74
C PRO A 598 -6.22 20.82 -21.33
N GLN A 599 -6.02 19.82 -22.18
CA GLN A 599 -5.04 18.73 -21.93
C GLN A 599 -3.67 19.25 -21.47
N ALA A 600 -3.19 20.34 -22.09
CA ALA A 600 -1.90 20.95 -21.74
C ALA A 600 -1.86 21.50 -20.30
N ILE A 601 -2.96 22.11 -19.82
CA ILE A 601 -3.03 22.66 -18.46
C ILE A 601 -3.14 21.54 -17.43
N LEU A 602 -3.92 20.48 -17.72
CA LEU A 602 -4.03 19.29 -16.86
C LEU A 602 -2.67 18.59 -16.70
N VAL A 603 -1.90 18.44 -17.80
CA VAL A 603 -0.53 17.89 -17.75
C VAL A 603 0.38 18.75 -16.87
N LYS A 604 0.34 20.08 -17.02
CA LYS A 604 1.13 21.02 -16.21
C LYS A 604 0.74 20.98 -14.73
N GLN A 605 -0.56 20.93 -14.44
CA GLN A 605 -1.09 20.85 -13.09
C GLN A 605 -0.68 19.55 -12.41
N SER A 606 -0.83 18.42 -13.08
CA SER A 606 -0.48 17.13 -12.50
C SER A 606 1.01 17.03 -12.21
N LYS A 607 1.88 17.58 -13.08
CA LYS A 607 3.31 17.73 -12.80
C LYS A 607 3.59 18.55 -11.54
N ALA A 608 2.82 19.61 -11.30
CA ALA A 608 2.91 20.41 -10.07
C ALA A 608 2.47 19.60 -8.83
N ARG A 609 1.35 18.86 -8.92
CA ARG A 609 0.83 17.99 -7.84
C ARG A 609 1.79 16.83 -7.50
N LEU A 610 2.48 16.28 -8.49
CA LEU A 610 3.53 15.27 -8.28
C LEU A 610 4.75 15.83 -7.53
N ALA A 611 4.99 17.14 -7.59
CA ALA A 611 6.05 17.81 -6.86
C ALA A 611 5.65 18.18 -5.42
N THR A 612 4.35 18.45 -5.15
CA THR A 612 3.84 18.76 -3.81
C THR A 612 3.59 17.55 -2.92
N GLY A 613 3.42 16.37 -3.49
CA GLY A 613 3.06 15.17 -2.73
C GLY A 613 1.63 14.68 -2.92
N SER A 614 0.86 15.32 -3.79
CA SER A 614 -0.56 15.07 -4.02
C SER A 614 -0.77 14.03 -5.12
N TRP A 615 -0.35 12.78 -4.87
CA TRP A 615 -0.31 11.73 -5.90
C TRP A 615 -1.71 11.28 -6.37
N LYS A 616 -2.71 11.31 -5.49
CA LYS A 616 -4.09 10.92 -5.84
C LYS A 616 -4.70 11.93 -6.80
N GLU A 617 -4.56 13.20 -6.47
CA GLU A 617 -5.04 14.30 -7.28
C GLU A 617 -4.26 14.39 -8.62
N ALA A 618 -2.98 14.04 -8.63
CA ALA A 618 -2.20 13.90 -9.87
C ALA A 618 -2.70 12.74 -10.75
N LEU A 619 -3.11 11.62 -10.14
CA LEU A 619 -3.68 10.47 -10.84
C LEU A 619 -5.05 10.81 -11.46
N ASP A 620 -5.88 11.59 -10.76
CA ASP A 620 -7.16 12.06 -11.29
C ASP A 620 -6.97 12.92 -12.54
N ASP A 621 -6.04 13.89 -12.50
CA ASP A 621 -5.69 14.70 -13.68
C ASP A 621 -5.19 13.83 -14.84
N ALA A 622 -4.37 12.81 -14.54
CA ALA A 622 -3.84 11.91 -15.56
C ALA A 622 -4.95 11.09 -16.23
N ASN A 623 -5.91 10.58 -15.45
CA ASN A 623 -7.06 9.87 -15.98
C ASN A 623 -7.96 10.78 -16.82
N GLU A 624 -8.10 12.06 -16.46
CA GLU A 624 -8.82 13.05 -17.26
C GLU A 624 -8.12 13.32 -18.59
N VAL A 625 -6.79 13.47 -18.60
CA VAL A 625 -6.00 13.60 -19.85
C VAL A 625 -6.20 12.38 -20.76
N ILE A 626 -6.16 11.16 -20.21
CA ILE A 626 -6.37 9.91 -20.96
C ILE A 626 -7.82 9.79 -21.46
N ALA A 627 -8.80 10.25 -20.68
CA ALA A 627 -10.20 10.27 -21.12
C ALA A 627 -10.43 11.22 -22.31
N LEU A 628 -9.66 12.33 -22.37
CA LEU A 628 -9.70 13.29 -23.46
C LEU A 628 -8.93 12.81 -24.70
N ASP A 629 -7.77 12.18 -24.51
CA ASP A 629 -6.99 11.54 -25.58
C ASP A 629 -6.36 10.23 -25.09
N PRO A 630 -6.97 9.08 -25.44
CA PRO A 630 -6.47 7.76 -25.06
C PRO A 630 -5.09 7.41 -25.64
N LEU A 631 -4.62 8.14 -26.66
CA LEU A 631 -3.30 7.95 -27.28
C LEU A 631 -2.24 8.90 -26.71
N SER A 632 -2.58 9.71 -25.71
CA SER A 632 -1.64 10.69 -25.13
C SER A 632 -0.55 9.98 -24.30
N PRO A 633 0.72 9.99 -24.74
CA PRO A 633 1.81 9.37 -23.99
C PRO A 633 2.06 10.10 -22.65
N TRP A 634 1.83 11.41 -22.62
CA TRP A 634 2.01 12.25 -21.43
C TRP A 634 1.00 11.94 -20.33
N GLY A 635 -0.23 11.54 -20.69
CA GLY A 635 -1.23 11.08 -19.72
C GLY A 635 -0.76 9.80 -18.99
N TYR A 636 -0.21 8.84 -19.74
CA TYR A 636 0.32 7.60 -19.16
C TYR A 636 1.62 7.80 -18.38
N GLU A 637 2.50 8.72 -18.78
CA GLU A 637 3.71 9.08 -18.02
C GLU A 637 3.34 9.60 -16.62
N ILE A 638 2.40 10.52 -16.55
CA ILE A 638 1.94 11.10 -15.29
C ILE A 638 1.22 10.05 -14.43
N LYS A 639 0.36 9.23 -15.06
CA LYS A 639 -0.32 8.13 -14.40
C LYS A 639 0.67 7.15 -13.77
N HIS A 640 1.70 6.77 -14.52
CA HIS A 640 2.81 5.96 -14.00
C HIS A 640 3.47 6.64 -12.80
N ALA A 641 3.88 7.91 -12.92
CA ALA A 641 4.59 8.62 -11.86
C ALA A 641 3.75 8.75 -10.58
N ALA A 642 2.45 9.01 -10.71
CA ALA A 642 1.50 9.09 -9.60
C ALA A 642 1.33 7.74 -8.89
N LEU A 643 1.11 6.66 -9.66
CA LEU A 643 0.96 5.30 -9.13
C LEU A 643 2.24 4.80 -8.47
N HIS A 644 3.39 5.04 -9.11
CA HIS A 644 4.70 4.62 -8.59
C HIS A 644 5.03 5.33 -7.27
N LYS A 645 4.83 6.66 -7.18
CA LYS A 645 5.01 7.40 -5.92
C LYS A 645 3.96 7.04 -4.87
N GLY A 646 2.75 6.67 -5.31
CA GLY A 646 1.66 6.21 -4.44
C GLY A 646 1.83 4.78 -3.91
N GLY A 647 2.84 4.03 -4.37
CA GLY A 647 3.11 2.65 -3.95
C GLY A 647 2.29 1.57 -4.68
N ASP A 648 1.51 1.94 -5.71
CA ASP A 648 0.74 1.01 -6.55
C ASP A 648 1.57 0.61 -7.78
N TYR A 649 2.60 -0.20 -7.51
CA TYR A 649 3.61 -0.56 -8.51
C TYR A 649 3.09 -1.45 -9.64
N ASP A 650 2.07 -2.29 -9.39
CA ASP A 650 1.51 -3.17 -10.42
C ASP A 650 0.82 -2.34 -11.51
N ASN A 651 -0.05 -1.40 -11.10
CA ASN A 651 -0.69 -0.50 -12.04
C ASN A 651 0.28 0.51 -12.65
N ALA A 652 1.32 0.91 -11.91
CA ALA A 652 2.40 1.74 -12.46
C ALA A 652 3.14 1.02 -13.60
N ALA A 653 3.50 -0.25 -13.45
CA ALA A 653 4.16 -1.02 -14.50
C ALA A 653 3.30 -1.13 -15.76
N VAL A 654 1.98 -1.34 -15.61
CA VAL A 654 1.04 -1.39 -16.75
C VAL A 654 0.94 -0.01 -17.44
N ALA A 655 0.83 1.07 -16.66
CA ALA A 655 0.81 2.43 -17.20
C ALA A 655 2.11 2.75 -17.94
N PHE A 656 3.26 2.29 -17.44
CA PHE A 656 4.56 2.48 -18.08
C PHE A 656 4.70 1.70 -19.39
N GLU A 657 4.27 0.44 -19.45
CA GLU A 657 4.25 -0.31 -20.72
C GLU A 657 3.32 0.35 -21.76
N THR A 658 2.16 0.84 -21.31
CA THR A 658 1.21 1.54 -22.18
C THR A 658 1.80 2.87 -22.67
N MET A 659 2.52 3.59 -21.82
CA MET A 659 3.26 4.80 -22.18
C MET A 659 4.29 4.51 -23.28
N LEU A 660 5.12 3.47 -23.15
CA LEU A 660 6.12 3.12 -24.15
C LEU A 660 5.48 2.71 -25.49
N THR A 661 4.39 1.95 -25.42
CA THR A 661 3.64 1.54 -26.62
C THR A 661 3.06 2.75 -27.36
N THR A 662 2.41 3.67 -26.63
CA THR A 662 1.85 4.91 -27.22
C THR A 662 2.92 5.86 -27.74
N MET A 663 4.09 5.93 -27.10
CA MET A 663 5.24 6.70 -27.59
C MET A 663 5.81 6.13 -28.89
N ALA A 664 5.92 4.80 -29.00
CA ALA A 664 6.39 4.12 -30.21
C ALA A 664 5.43 4.32 -31.40
N GLU A 665 4.13 4.30 -31.15
CA GLU A 665 3.08 4.51 -32.16
C GLU A 665 2.84 5.98 -32.53
N SER A 666 3.48 6.92 -31.82
CA SER A 666 3.30 8.36 -32.04
C SER A 666 3.81 8.81 -33.42
N PRO A 667 3.10 9.71 -34.13
CA PRO A 667 3.60 10.27 -35.40
C PRO A 667 4.76 11.25 -35.23
N ASP A 668 5.10 11.64 -34.00
CA ASP A 668 6.18 12.59 -33.69
C ASP A 668 7.52 11.87 -33.43
N PRO A 669 8.57 12.10 -34.23
CA PRO A 669 9.88 11.48 -34.05
C PRO A 669 10.58 11.85 -32.73
N ASP A 670 10.24 12.99 -32.13
CA ASP A 670 10.82 13.41 -30.84
C ASP A 670 10.24 12.60 -29.69
N VAL A 671 8.95 12.25 -29.77
CA VAL A 671 8.26 11.40 -28.79
C VAL A 671 8.77 9.96 -28.88
N GLN A 672 8.97 9.43 -30.08
CA GLN A 672 9.58 8.10 -30.28
C GLN A 672 10.99 8.02 -29.68
N ARG A 673 11.85 9.01 -29.99
CA ARG A 673 13.20 9.09 -29.41
C ARG A 673 13.22 9.25 -27.90
N HIS A 674 12.17 9.81 -27.31
CA HIS A 674 12.03 9.89 -25.86
C HIS A 674 11.68 8.52 -25.27
N GLY A 675 10.76 7.78 -25.88
CA GLY A 675 10.39 6.42 -25.48
C GLY A 675 11.55 5.43 -25.58
N ASP A 676 12.34 5.49 -26.66
CA ASP A 676 13.47 4.58 -26.94
C ASP A 676 14.60 4.63 -25.87
N GLN A 677 14.61 5.65 -25.01
CA GLN A 677 15.62 5.79 -23.95
C GLN A 677 15.34 4.89 -22.74
N TYR A 678 14.10 4.39 -22.60
CA TYR A 678 13.67 3.64 -21.44
C TYR A 678 13.70 2.13 -21.70
N VAL A 679 13.98 1.37 -20.64
CA VAL A 679 13.84 -0.09 -20.66
C VAL A 679 12.42 -0.45 -20.25
N SER A 680 11.78 -1.36 -20.99
CA SER A 680 10.42 -1.79 -20.69
C SER A 680 10.33 -2.59 -19.37
N PRO A 681 9.25 -2.44 -18.58
CA PRO A 681 8.98 -3.25 -17.41
C PRO A 681 9.09 -4.76 -17.65
N SER A 682 8.59 -5.25 -18.79
CA SER A 682 8.68 -6.65 -19.21
C SER A 682 10.13 -7.13 -19.36
N SER A 683 11.00 -6.30 -19.93
CA SER A 683 12.44 -6.61 -20.08
C SER A 683 13.14 -6.64 -18.72
N THR A 684 12.84 -5.68 -17.85
CA THR A 684 13.35 -5.66 -16.47
C THR A 684 12.88 -6.90 -15.70
N GLN A 685 11.60 -7.26 -15.80
CA GLN A 685 11.03 -8.44 -15.16
C GLN A 685 11.70 -9.74 -15.64
N ALA A 686 11.90 -9.90 -16.95
CA ALA A 686 12.59 -11.06 -17.53
C ALA A 686 14.04 -11.18 -17.00
N THR A 687 14.73 -10.05 -16.88
CA THR A 687 16.09 -9.99 -16.35
C THR A 687 16.15 -10.39 -14.88
N ILE A 688 15.25 -9.86 -14.05
CA ILE A 688 15.14 -10.26 -12.63
C ILE A 688 14.87 -11.76 -12.54
N ARG A 689 13.90 -12.30 -13.30
CA ARG A 689 13.60 -13.74 -13.33
C ARG A 689 14.81 -14.60 -13.72
N LYS A 690 15.61 -14.17 -14.70
CA LYS A 690 16.85 -14.85 -15.08
C LYS A 690 17.86 -14.91 -13.92
N ILE A 691 18.01 -13.80 -13.18
CA ILE A 691 18.91 -13.72 -12.01
C ILE A 691 18.38 -14.59 -10.85
N VAL A 692 17.06 -14.56 -10.59
CA VAL A 692 16.40 -15.41 -9.58
C VAL A 692 16.61 -16.88 -9.91
N HIS A 693 16.36 -17.30 -11.15
CA HIS A 693 16.53 -18.68 -11.58
C HIS A 693 17.98 -19.16 -11.41
N ARG A 694 18.96 -18.33 -11.80
CA ARG A 694 20.39 -18.62 -11.62
C ARG A 694 20.76 -18.76 -10.12
N THR A 695 20.19 -17.92 -9.27
CA THR A 695 20.42 -17.97 -7.81
C THR A 695 19.82 -19.23 -7.18
N LEU A 696 18.58 -19.58 -7.54
CA LEU A 696 17.89 -20.75 -7.01
C LEU A 696 18.45 -22.08 -7.52
N ARG A 697 19.06 -22.13 -8.72
CA ARG A 697 19.71 -23.34 -9.27
C ARG A 697 20.73 -23.95 -8.31
N HIS A 698 21.40 -23.14 -7.50
CA HIS A 698 22.43 -23.57 -6.55
C HIS A 698 21.95 -23.69 -5.10
N SER A 699 20.65 -23.51 -4.85
CA SER A 699 20.01 -23.60 -3.53
C SER A 699 19.26 -24.93 -3.38
N PRO A 700 18.91 -25.35 -2.14
CA PRO A 700 18.06 -26.52 -1.94
C PRO A 700 16.77 -26.46 -2.75
N ARG A 701 16.25 -27.64 -3.15
CA ARG A 701 15.01 -27.73 -3.93
C ARG A 701 13.80 -27.21 -3.17
N VAL A 702 13.76 -27.49 -1.87
CA VAL A 702 12.69 -27.15 -0.95
C VAL A 702 13.29 -26.45 0.26
N LEU A 703 12.68 -25.36 0.70
CA LEU A 703 13.02 -24.60 1.90
C LEU A 703 11.76 -24.35 2.71
N ILE A 704 11.90 -24.16 4.02
CA ILE A 704 10.82 -23.71 4.90
C ILE A 704 10.73 -22.19 4.76
N ASN A 705 9.57 -21.70 4.37
CA ASN A 705 9.25 -20.27 4.46
C ASN A 705 9.03 -19.92 5.93
N ILE A 706 9.86 -19.04 6.49
CA ILE A 706 9.86 -18.76 7.92
C ILE A 706 8.64 -17.95 8.39
N ALA A 707 8.05 -17.14 7.51
CA ALA A 707 6.84 -16.39 7.81
C ALA A 707 5.63 -17.32 7.97
N THR A 708 5.47 -18.30 7.07
CA THR A 708 4.30 -19.19 7.06
C THR A 708 4.53 -20.55 7.72
N GLY A 709 5.78 -20.98 7.87
CA GLY A 709 6.16 -22.31 8.32
C GLY A 709 5.96 -23.40 7.27
N ARG A 710 5.60 -23.07 6.03
CA ARG A 710 5.32 -24.05 4.97
C ARG A 710 6.56 -24.35 4.12
N LEU A 711 6.61 -25.54 3.55
CA LEU A 711 7.62 -25.92 2.57
C LEU A 711 7.33 -25.24 1.22
N HIS A 712 8.35 -24.61 0.64
CA HIS A 712 8.31 -23.96 -0.67
C HIS A 712 9.37 -24.55 -1.59
N ASN A 713 8.96 -25.01 -2.76
CA ASN A 713 9.86 -25.35 -3.86
C ASN A 713 10.43 -24.08 -4.52
N ARG A 714 11.43 -24.23 -5.41
CA ARG A 714 12.07 -23.09 -6.11
C ARG A 714 11.08 -22.19 -6.87
N GLY A 715 10.02 -22.74 -7.45
CA GLY A 715 8.99 -21.95 -8.14
C GLY A 715 8.19 -21.10 -7.16
N GLU A 716 7.76 -21.70 -6.05
CA GLU A 716 7.04 -20.99 -4.98
C GLU A 716 7.92 -19.94 -4.28
N GLN A 717 9.22 -20.19 -4.15
CA GLN A 717 10.20 -19.20 -3.67
C GLN A 717 10.30 -18.01 -4.63
N ALA A 718 10.38 -18.26 -5.95
CA ALA A 718 10.40 -17.21 -6.97
C ALA A 718 9.09 -16.40 -6.95
N SER A 719 7.93 -17.05 -6.93
CA SER A 719 6.63 -16.37 -6.84
C SER A 719 6.49 -15.53 -5.57
N ALA A 720 7.04 -16.00 -4.44
CA ALA A 720 7.06 -15.22 -3.20
C ALA A 720 7.96 -13.97 -3.28
N PHE A 721 9.03 -14.00 -4.09
CA PHE A 721 9.84 -12.81 -4.35
C PHE A 721 9.12 -11.83 -5.29
N GLU A 722 8.43 -12.34 -6.31
CA GLU A 722 7.66 -11.53 -7.27
C GLU A 722 6.49 -10.78 -6.61
N SER A 723 5.98 -11.25 -5.47
CA SER A 723 4.93 -10.55 -4.73
C SER A 723 5.44 -9.40 -3.85
N LEU A 724 6.76 -9.27 -3.65
CA LEU A 724 7.33 -8.23 -2.79
C LEU A 724 7.20 -6.84 -3.41
N PRO A 725 6.97 -5.80 -2.58
CA PRO A 725 6.97 -4.41 -3.05
C PRO A 725 8.26 -4.03 -3.78
N VAL A 726 9.42 -4.49 -3.31
CA VAL A 726 10.73 -4.20 -3.92
C VAL A 726 10.82 -4.74 -5.34
N PHE A 727 10.30 -5.96 -5.61
CA PHE A 727 10.27 -6.51 -6.96
C PHE A 727 9.40 -5.64 -7.88
N LYS A 728 8.20 -5.29 -7.42
CA LYS A 728 7.25 -4.50 -8.20
C LYS A 728 7.75 -3.07 -8.43
N GLU A 729 8.41 -2.47 -7.44
CA GLU A 729 9.09 -1.17 -7.56
C GLU A 729 10.20 -1.22 -8.61
N LEU A 730 11.08 -2.23 -8.57
CA LEU A 730 12.14 -2.40 -9.55
C LEU A 730 11.58 -2.56 -10.98
N VAL A 731 10.51 -3.33 -11.15
CA VAL A 731 9.84 -3.53 -12.45
C VAL A 731 9.16 -2.26 -12.95
N SER A 732 8.55 -1.48 -12.07
CA SER A 732 7.84 -0.25 -12.44
C SER A 732 8.72 0.99 -12.48
N SER A 733 10.02 0.89 -12.19
CA SER A 733 10.94 2.03 -12.21
C SER A 733 11.27 2.48 -13.64
N THR A 734 11.20 3.79 -13.90
CA THR A 734 11.63 4.38 -15.18
C THR A 734 13.15 4.44 -15.27
N THR A 735 13.77 3.34 -15.68
CA THR A 735 15.22 3.25 -15.84
C THR A 735 15.62 3.29 -17.32
N THR A 736 16.67 4.04 -17.62
CA THR A 736 17.31 4.04 -18.96
C THR A 736 18.27 2.87 -19.16
N ARG A 737 18.77 2.31 -18.06
CA ARG A 737 19.60 1.09 -18.02
C ARG A 737 19.19 0.24 -16.83
N ILE A 738 19.21 -1.08 -17.01
CA ILE A 738 18.89 -2.02 -15.94
C ILE A 738 19.94 -1.91 -14.84
N ASP A 739 19.50 -1.62 -13.60
CA ASP A 739 20.36 -1.60 -12.42
C ASP A 739 20.66 -3.03 -11.94
N TYR A 740 21.57 -3.68 -12.65
CA TYR A 740 22.02 -5.04 -12.34
C TYR A 740 22.61 -5.17 -10.93
N VAL A 741 23.24 -4.10 -10.42
CA VAL A 741 23.88 -4.11 -9.10
C VAL A 741 22.83 -4.18 -8.00
N ARG A 742 21.83 -3.29 -8.05
CA ARG A 742 20.70 -3.31 -7.11
C ARG A 742 19.91 -4.61 -7.22
N ILE A 743 19.54 -5.04 -8.42
CA ILE A 743 18.76 -6.27 -8.62
C ILE A 743 19.50 -7.49 -8.05
N LYS A 744 20.79 -7.66 -8.37
CA LYS A 744 21.58 -8.79 -7.83
C LYS A 744 21.64 -8.74 -6.31
N ARG A 745 21.77 -7.55 -5.70
CA ARG A 745 21.79 -7.39 -4.25
C ARG A 745 20.46 -7.80 -3.61
N GLU A 746 19.34 -7.26 -4.08
CA GLU A 746 18.00 -7.57 -3.51
C GLU A 746 17.64 -9.06 -3.66
N VAL A 747 17.91 -9.65 -4.84
CA VAL A 747 17.71 -11.08 -5.09
C VAL A 747 18.60 -11.90 -4.15
N ARG A 748 19.89 -11.58 -4.07
CA ARG A 748 20.83 -12.32 -3.23
C ARG A 748 20.42 -12.27 -1.77
N GLU A 749 20.08 -11.11 -1.22
CA GLU A 749 19.68 -10.96 0.18
C GLU A 749 18.38 -11.71 0.49
N TYR A 750 17.37 -11.63 -0.39
CA TYR A 750 16.10 -12.30 -0.16
C TYR A 750 16.19 -13.82 -0.14
N PHE A 751 16.98 -14.42 -1.03
CA PHE A 751 17.13 -15.89 -1.15
C PHE A 751 18.20 -16.47 -0.22
N ARG A 752 18.77 -15.68 0.70
CA ARG A 752 19.63 -16.23 1.77
C ARG A 752 18.82 -17.20 2.63
N TYR A 753 19.42 -18.36 2.90
CA TYR A 753 18.82 -19.39 3.74
C TYR A 753 19.78 -19.85 4.83
N ILE A 754 19.18 -20.30 5.94
CA ILE A 754 19.89 -20.84 7.11
C ILE A 754 19.66 -22.34 7.17
N MET A 755 20.73 -23.10 7.43
CA MET A 755 20.65 -24.56 7.51
C MET A 755 20.75 -25.03 8.96
N LEU A 756 19.94 -26.02 9.32
CA LEU A 756 20.03 -26.74 10.59
C LEU A 756 20.97 -27.94 10.42
N SER A 757 21.97 -28.00 11.29
CA SER A 757 22.81 -29.18 11.50
C SER A 757 22.54 -29.74 12.88
N HIS A 758 22.23 -31.02 12.97
CA HIS A 758 21.84 -31.64 14.24
C HIS A 758 22.11 -33.14 14.27
N ASN A 759 21.80 -33.75 15.41
CA ASN A 759 21.67 -35.20 15.52
C ASN A 759 20.20 -35.57 15.32
N TRP A 760 19.96 -36.59 14.48
CA TRP A 760 18.62 -37.13 14.31
C TRP A 760 18.15 -37.84 15.58
N GLU A 761 16.94 -37.49 16.01
CA GLU A 761 16.21 -38.09 17.13
C GLU A 761 15.03 -38.93 16.62
N ASP A 762 14.49 -39.78 17.49
CA ASP A 762 13.29 -40.57 17.17
C ASP A 762 12.07 -39.64 17.04
N ASN A 763 11.26 -39.86 16.00
CA ASN A 763 10.05 -39.06 15.68
C ASN A 763 10.31 -37.62 15.23
N GLU A 764 11.41 -37.36 14.51
CA GLU A 764 11.55 -36.08 13.81
C GLU A 764 10.59 -35.93 12.64
N PRO A 765 10.12 -34.70 12.37
CA PRO A 765 9.13 -34.46 11.33
C PRO A 765 9.74 -34.72 9.95
N LEU A 766 9.12 -35.62 9.19
CA LEU A 766 9.53 -36.00 7.84
C LEU A 766 8.83 -35.15 6.78
N TYR A 767 9.39 -35.11 5.57
CA TYR A 767 8.85 -34.34 4.43
C TYR A 767 7.33 -34.52 4.25
N HIS A 768 6.83 -35.76 4.23
CA HIS A 768 5.41 -36.05 4.01
C HIS A 768 4.48 -35.58 5.16
N GLN A 769 5.01 -35.32 6.36
CA GLN A 769 4.24 -34.79 7.49
C GLN A 769 4.12 -33.26 7.42
N VAL A 770 5.10 -32.58 6.80
CA VAL A 770 5.21 -31.12 6.77
C VAL A 770 4.87 -30.52 5.39
N VAL A 771 4.73 -31.35 4.35
CA VAL A 771 4.40 -30.86 2.99
C VAL A 771 3.00 -30.22 2.91
N HIS A 772 2.06 -30.64 3.77
CA HIS A 772 0.68 -30.14 3.79
C HIS A 772 0.30 -29.38 5.07
N ILE A 773 1.20 -29.29 6.05
CA ILE A 773 0.97 -28.68 7.36
C ILE A 773 2.15 -27.76 7.66
N ALA A 774 1.90 -26.54 8.17
CA ALA A 774 2.99 -25.66 8.54
C ALA A 774 3.76 -26.22 9.75
N VAL A 775 5.07 -26.01 9.80
CA VAL A 775 5.94 -26.41 10.93
C VAL A 775 5.38 -25.94 12.27
N TYR A 776 4.78 -24.75 12.31
CA TYR A 776 4.20 -24.17 13.53
C TYR A 776 2.90 -24.83 13.98
N ASP A 777 2.23 -25.59 13.11
CA ASP A 777 0.97 -26.29 13.38
C ASP A 777 1.18 -27.78 13.73
N LEU A 778 2.45 -28.24 13.79
CA LEU A 778 2.78 -29.59 14.21
C LEU A 778 2.41 -29.80 15.69
N GLU A 779 1.92 -31.00 16.02
CA GLU A 779 1.55 -31.39 17.39
C GLU A 779 2.72 -31.24 18.37
N GLU A 780 2.45 -30.96 19.64
CA GLU A 780 3.50 -30.79 20.65
C GLU A 780 4.33 -32.07 20.81
N SER A 781 5.61 -31.98 20.46
CA SER A 781 6.60 -33.02 20.73
C SER A 781 7.99 -32.39 20.81
N PRO A 782 8.94 -32.94 21.59
CA PRO A 782 10.27 -32.36 21.72
C PRO A 782 11.02 -32.20 20.38
N THR A 783 10.77 -33.09 19.42
CA THR A 783 11.37 -33.05 18.08
C THR A 783 10.69 -32.03 17.16
N HIS A 784 9.39 -31.82 17.29
CA HIS A 784 8.68 -30.74 16.60
C HIS A 784 9.08 -29.37 17.18
N ASP A 785 9.16 -29.25 18.51
CA ASP A 785 9.62 -28.05 19.22
C ASP A 785 11.03 -27.64 18.79
N LYS A 786 11.90 -28.64 18.56
CA LYS A 786 13.24 -28.42 18.00
C LYS A 786 13.16 -27.71 16.65
N LEU A 787 12.38 -28.23 15.70
CA LEU A 787 12.26 -27.62 14.37
C LEU A 787 11.57 -26.24 14.43
N GLN A 788 10.51 -26.10 15.24
CA GLN A 788 9.80 -24.84 15.43
C GLN A 788 10.69 -23.77 16.05
N THR A 789 11.52 -24.13 17.03
CA THR A 789 12.44 -23.19 17.70
C THR A 789 13.57 -22.79 16.77
N PHE A 790 14.11 -23.72 15.99
CA PHE A 790 15.03 -23.40 14.89
C PHE A 790 14.42 -22.35 13.95
N CYS A 791 13.20 -22.56 13.46
CA CYS A 791 12.53 -21.60 12.58
C CYS A 791 12.29 -20.23 13.24
N LYS A 792 12.00 -20.19 14.55
CA LYS A 792 11.90 -18.94 15.32
C LYS A 792 13.24 -18.19 15.37
N ILE A 793 14.34 -18.89 15.64
CA ILE A 793 15.69 -18.26 15.66
C ILE A 793 16.05 -17.70 14.28
N VAL A 794 15.74 -18.42 13.21
CA VAL A 794 15.97 -17.94 11.84
C VAL A 794 15.14 -16.68 11.54
N ARG A 795 13.89 -16.63 12.04
CA ARG A 795 13.02 -15.45 11.92
C ARG A 795 13.61 -14.24 12.65
N ASP A 796 14.04 -14.43 13.89
CA ASP A 796 14.59 -13.37 14.72
C ASP A 796 15.91 -12.83 14.16
N ALA A 797 16.65 -13.66 13.42
CA ALA A 797 17.83 -13.27 12.67
C ALA A 797 17.52 -12.55 11.33
N GLY A 798 16.25 -12.39 10.95
CA GLY A 798 15.82 -11.63 9.77
C GLY A 798 15.86 -12.40 8.44
N PHE A 799 15.94 -13.73 8.47
CA PHE A 799 15.98 -14.56 7.26
C PHE A 799 14.60 -15.13 6.90
N ASN A 800 14.33 -15.21 5.60
CA ASN A 800 13.04 -15.71 5.08
C ASN A 800 12.99 -17.22 4.92
N TRP A 801 14.16 -17.87 4.82
CA TRP A 801 14.27 -19.26 4.41
C TRP A 801 15.12 -20.07 5.38
N ALA A 802 14.61 -21.24 5.74
CA ALA A 802 15.36 -22.22 6.52
C ALA A 802 15.35 -23.59 5.84
N TRP A 803 16.33 -24.40 6.18
CA TRP A 803 16.47 -25.75 5.66
C TRP A 803 16.79 -26.74 6.78
N SER A 804 16.14 -27.90 6.75
CA SER A 804 16.49 -29.06 7.56
C SER A 804 16.39 -30.31 6.71
N ASP A 805 17.40 -31.16 6.77
CA ASP A 805 17.49 -32.40 6.01
C ASP A 805 16.36 -33.39 6.34
N THR A 806 15.75 -33.31 7.53
CA THR A 806 14.63 -34.16 7.96
C THR A 806 13.37 -33.97 7.12
N CYS A 807 12.99 -32.71 6.89
CA CYS A 807 11.72 -32.33 6.26
C CYS A 807 11.85 -31.58 4.93
N CYS A 808 13.04 -31.10 4.52
CA CYS A 808 13.25 -30.42 3.23
C CYS A 808 13.76 -31.35 2.11
N ILE A 809 13.95 -32.64 2.41
CA ILE A 809 14.31 -33.67 1.43
C ILE A 809 13.22 -34.73 1.42
N ASP A 810 12.61 -34.96 0.26
CA ASP A 810 11.75 -36.13 0.07
C ASP A 810 12.64 -37.37 -0.08
N LYS A 811 12.84 -38.09 1.03
CA LYS A 811 13.66 -39.31 1.07
C LYS A 811 12.96 -40.52 0.44
N SER A 812 11.67 -40.41 0.13
CA SER A 812 10.94 -41.46 -0.58
C SER A 812 11.21 -41.44 -2.09
N ASP A 813 11.63 -40.29 -2.62
CA ASP A 813 12.06 -40.13 -4.01
C ASP A 813 13.59 -40.33 -4.11
N ASN A 814 14.00 -41.46 -4.70
CA ASN A 814 15.41 -41.78 -4.87
C ASN A 814 16.14 -40.75 -5.75
N PHE A 815 15.49 -40.13 -6.74
CA PHE A 815 16.14 -39.11 -7.57
C PHE A 815 16.46 -37.86 -6.74
N VAL A 816 15.49 -37.38 -5.96
CA VAL A 816 15.68 -36.23 -5.05
C VAL A 816 16.72 -36.54 -3.99
N LEU A 817 16.69 -37.74 -3.42
CA LEU A 817 17.67 -38.19 -2.43
C LEU A 817 19.10 -38.20 -3.01
N GLN A 818 19.31 -38.80 -4.20
CA GLN A 818 20.62 -38.84 -4.84
C GLN A 818 21.16 -37.45 -5.16
N GLU A 819 20.30 -36.57 -5.69
CA GLU A 819 20.69 -35.18 -5.94
C GLU A 819 21.09 -34.48 -4.64
N ALA A 820 20.31 -34.64 -3.57
CA ALA A 820 20.58 -34.03 -2.29
C ALA A 820 21.93 -34.50 -1.71
N LEU A 821 22.22 -35.81 -1.74
CA LEU A 821 23.48 -36.36 -1.23
C LEU A 821 24.72 -35.76 -1.91
N VAL A 822 24.63 -35.46 -3.22
CA VAL A 822 25.73 -34.86 -3.98
C VAL A 822 25.78 -33.34 -3.82
N ALA A 823 24.63 -32.67 -3.69
CA ALA A 823 24.53 -31.22 -3.64
C ALA A 823 24.65 -30.62 -2.23
N MET A 824 24.41 -31.40 -1.17
CA MET A 824 24.29 -30.91 0.20
C MET A 824 25.52 -30.13 0.68
N PHE A 825 26.72 -30.59 0.34
CA PHE A 825 27.94 -29.84 0.63
C PHE A 825 27.91 -28.42 0.04
N LYS A 826 27.49 -28.29 -1.22
CA LYS A 826 27.37 -26.99 -1.90
C LYS A 826 26.25 -26.14 -1.30
N TRP A 827 25.18 -26.76 -0.81
CA TRP A 827 24.12 -26.05 -0.08
C TRP A 827 24.64 -25.48 1.24
N TYR A 828 25.34 -26.27 2.07
CA TYR A 828 25.96 -25.75 3.30
C TYR A 828 26.99 -24.64 3.01
N GLN A 829 27.75 -24.76 1.92
CA GLN A 829 28.71 -23.74 1.49
C GLN A 829 28.05 -22.43 1.03
N ASN A 830 26.87 -22.51 0.43
CA ASN A 830 26.11 -21.37 -0.08
C ASN A 830 25.11 -20.81 0.95
N SER A 831 24.86 -21.52 2.05
CA SER A 831 24.04 -21.03 3.15
C SER A 831 24.60 -19.73 3.72
N ALA A 832 23.71 -18.85 4.18
CA ALA A 832 24.12 -17.62 4.85
C ALA A 832 24.81 -17.92 6.17
N MET A 833 24.37 -18.98 6.84
CA MET A 833 24.88 -19.48 8.11
C MET A 833 24.30 -20.88 8.38
N MET A 834 25.03 -21.66 9.17
CA MET A 834 24.55 -22.91 9.73
C MET A 834 24.33 -22.77 11.24
N ILE A 835 23.18 -23.24 11.71
CA ILE A 835 22.85 -23.38 13.12
C ILE A 835 23.07 -24.84 13.51
N VAL A 836 23.91 -25.08 14.51
CA VAL A 836 24.21 -26.40 15.04
C VAL A 836 23.47 -26.59 16.36
N PHE A 837 22.60 -27.59 16.44
CA PHE A 837 21.90 -27.96 17.66
C PHE A 837 22.64 -29.08 18.41
N LEU A 838 23.22 -28.76 19.57
CA LEU A 838 24.04 -29.66 20.38
C LEU A 838 23.20 -30.42 21.43
N ARG A 839 22.61 -31.55 21.01
CA ARG A 839 21.87 -32.45 21.92
C ARG A 839 22.76 -32.92 23.07
N GLY A 840 22.25 -32.84 24.30
CA GLY A 840 22.96 -33.25 25.52
C GLY A 840 23.97 -32.23 26.07
N VAL A 841 24.16 -31.09 25.40
CA VAL A 841 24.94 -29.95 25.92
C VAL A 841 23.97 -28.90 26.43
N ARG A 842 24.00 -28.60 27.74
CA ARG A 842 23.12 -27.59 28.38
C ARG A 842 23.84 -26.27 28.56
N SER A 843 23.12 -25.14 28.67
CA SER A 843 23.68 -23.82 29.04
C SER A 843 24.64 -23.83 30.24
N SER A 844 24.36 -24.64 31.27
CA SER A 844 25.26 -24.82 32.43
C SER A 844 26.60 -25.53 32.15
N SER A 845 26.83 -25.99 30.91
CA SER A 845 28.00 -26.79 30.54
C SER A 845 29.25 -25.90 30.40
N GLN A 846 30.37 -26.36 30.95
CA GLN A 846 31.66 -25.65 30.87
C GLN A 846 32.37 -25.94 29.54
N ARG A 847 33.45 -25.17 29.27
CA ARG A 847 34.37 -25.40 28.13
C ARG A 847 34.79 -26.87 28.03
N GLY A 848 34.87 -27.39 26.81
CA GLY A 848 35.17 -28.77 26.48
C GLY A 848 33.94 -29.67 26.30
N ALA A 849 32.72 -29.12 26.37
CA ALA A 849 31.51 -29.89 26.12
C ALA A 849 31.29 -30.20 24.63
N LEU A 850 31.76 -29.33 23.73
CA LEU A 850 31.68 -29.57 22.27
C LEU A 850 32.52 -30.79 21.86
N VAL A 851 33.69 -30.97 22.49
CA VAL A 851 34.58 -32.12 22.27
C VAL A 851 33.85 -33.45 22.48
N ARG A 852 33.00 -33.52 23.51
CA ARG A 852 32.26 -34.72 23.91
C ARG A 852 30.88 -34.81 23.26
N SER A 853 30.51 -33.85 22.41
CA SER A 853 29.21 -33.82 21.77
C SER A 853 29.09 -34.93 20.72
N ILE A 854 27.94 -35.60 20.69
CA ILE A 854 27.60 -36.59 19.67
C ILE A 854 27.61 -35.96 18.28
N TRP A 855 27.31 -34.66 18.17
CA TRP A 855 27.41 -33.94 16.90
C TRP A 855 28.80 -34.07 16.28
N ASN A 856 29.86 -34.02 17.10
CA ASN A 856 31.24 -34.08 16.60
C ASN A 856 31.73 -35.52 16.32
N THR A 857 30.94 -36.54 16.63
CA THR A 857 31.28 -37.93 16.30
C THR A 857 30.62 -38.42 15.02
N ARG A 858 29.59 -37.74 14.49
CA ARG A 858 28.86 -38.19 13.30
C ARG A 858 29.61 -37.87 12.00
N ALA A 859 29.51 -38.77 11.02
CA ALA A 859 30.17 -38.59 9.72
C ALA A 859 29.55 -37.47 8.88
N TRP A 860 28.21 -37.39 8.80
CA TRP A 860 27.52 -36.38 8.01
C TRP A 860 27.85 -34.95 8.48
N THR A 861 27.93 -34.71 9.79
CA THR A 861 28.20 -33.38 10.36
C THR A 861 29.59 -32.83 10.01
N LEU A 862 30.55 -33.69 9.64
CA LEU A 862 31.87 -33.25 9.21
C LEU A 862 31.79 -32.39 7.94
N GLN A 863 30.97 -32.81 6.97
CA GLN A 863 30.84 -32.07 5.72
C GLN A 863 30.11 -30.74 5.93
N GLU A 864 29.16 -30.70 6.87
CA GLU A 864 28.40 -29.50 7.25
C GLU A 864 29.34 -28.48 7.88
N TYR A 865 30.19 -28.93 8.83
CA TYR A 865 31.24 -28.11 9.43
C TYR A 865 32.23 -27.57 8.41
N VAL A 866 32.74 -28.42 7.51
CA VAL A 866 33.76 -28.03 6.52
C VAL A 866 33.18 -27.08 5.47
N ALA A 867 31.96 -27.33 5.01
CA ALA A 867 31.32 -26.55 3.96
C ALA A 867 30.92 -25.14 4.42
N SER A 868 30.32 -25.01 5.60
CA SER A 868 29.76 -23.73 6.06
C SER A 868 30.83 -22.71 6.42
N LYS A 869 30.60 -21.48 5.96
CA LYS A 869 31.47 -20.32 6.24
C LYS A 869 31.22 -19.75 7.64
N ILE A 870 29.94 -19.67 8.03
CA ILE A 870 29.48 -19.12 9.29
C ILE A 870 28.71 -20.20 10.06
N ILE A 871 29.07 -20.40 11.33
CA ILE A 871 28.46 -21.41 12.20
C ILE A 871 28.07 -20.78 13.53
N HIS A 872 26.86 -21.10 14.01
CA HIS A 872 26.43 -20.81 15.38
C HIS A 872 26.06 -22.11 16.10
N PHE A 873 26.69 -22.33 17.25
CA PHE A 873 26.40 -23.47 18.11
C PHE A 873 25.36 -23.08 19.16
N TYR A 874 24.30 -23.88 19.24
CA TYR A 874 23.24 -23.77 20.24
C TYR A 874 23.22 -25.01 21.13
N THR A 875 23.00 -24.79 22.42
CA THR A 875 22.77 -25.84 23.40
C THR A 875 21.40 -26.48 23.21
N GLU A 876 21.15 -27.58 23.93
CA GLU A 876 19.87 -28.30 23.95
C GLU A 876 18.69 -27.41 24.38
N ASP A 877 18.95 -26.39 25.20
CA ASP A 877 17.99 -25.37 25.63
C ASP A 877 17.92 -24.14 24.70
N TRP A 878 18.47 -24.23 23.48
CA TRP A 878 18.47 -23.17 22.46
C TRP A 878 19.12 -21.86 22.92
N THR A 879 20.11 -21.95 23.81
CA THR A 879 21.00 -20.82 24.14
C THR A 879 22.29 -20.90 23.33
N PRO A 880 22.89 -19.77 22.93
CA PRO A 880 24.21 -19.78 22.29
C PRO A 880 25.24 -20.50 23.18
N TYR A 881 26.00 -21.45 22.62
CA TYR A 881 27.03 -22.18 23.36
C TYR A 881 28.05 -21.20 23.95
N LEU A 882 28.31 -21.29 25.27
CA LEU A 882 29.16 -20.39 26.04
C LEU A 882 28.73 -18.91 26.04
N ASP A 883 27.44 -18.62 25.83
CA ASP A 883 26.87 -17.26 25.71
C ASP A 883 27.59 -16.39 24.67
N LEU A 884 28.15 -17.02 23.63
CA LEU A 884 28.91 -16.34 22.59
C LEU A 884 27.96 -15.47 21.74
N GLN A 885 28.26 -14.17 21.68
CA GLN A 885 27.47 -13.16 20.95
C GLN A 885 28.07 -12.79 19.59
N LEU A 886 29.16 -13.45 19.19
CA LEU A 886 29.92 -13.09 18.00
C LEU A 886 29.30 -13.68 16.71
N PRO A 887 29.49 -13.03 15.56
CA PRO A 887 28.80 -13.37 14.31
C PRO A 887 29.26 -14.68 13.64
N ASN A 888 30.36 -15.29 14.10
CA ASN A 888 30.80 -16.60 13.62
C ASN A 888 31.51 -17.39 14.72
N HIS A 889 30.89 -18.43 15.25
CA HIS A 889 31.50 -19.26 16.30
C HIS A 889 32.70 -20.07 15.77
N LYS A 890 32.77 -20.32 14.45
CA LYS A 890 33.86 -21.08 13.82
C LYS A 890 35.23 -20.39 13.95
N GLU A 891 35.25 -19.07 14.08
CA GLU A 891 36.47 -18.26 14.18
C GLU A 891 36.94 -18.04 15.63
N LEU A 892 36.17 -18.50 16.62
CA LEU A 892 36.47 -18.26 18.02
C LEU A 892 37.58 -19.19 18.53
N PRO A 893 38.60 -18.66 19.23
CA PRO A 893 39.69 -19.46 19.79
C PRO A 893 39.19 -20.61 20.69
N GLU A 894 38.14 -20.38 21.48
CA GLU A 894 37.54 -21.39 22.34
C GLU A 894 36.97 -22.56 21.55
N VAL A 895 36.19 -22.26 20.50
CA VAL A 895 35.49 -23.27 19.70
C VAL A 895 36.49 -24.01 18.82
N ILE A 896 37.43 -23.29 18.18
CA ILE A 896 38.41 -23.93 17.31
C ILE A 896 39.40 -24.80 18.09
N SER A 897 39.76 -24.41 19.32
CA SER A 897 40.59 -25.24 20.20
C SER A 897 39.88 -26.52 20.63
N GLU A 898 38.58 -26.44 20.93
CA GLU A 898 37.77 -27.64 21.21
C GLU A 898 37.65 -28.53 19.96
N MET A 899 37.44 -27.95 18.77
CA MET A 899 37.39 -28.70 17.52
C MET A 899 38.74 -29.34 17.16
N GLU A 900 39.86 -28.65 17.39
CA GLU A 900 41.21 -29.19 17.24
C GLU A 900 41.44 -30.37 18.19
N HIS A 901 41.06 -30.22 19.46
CA HIS A 901 41.19 -31.30 20.44
C HIS A 901 40.34 -32.54 20.07
N ALA A 902 39.14 -32.30 19.54
CA ALA A 902 38.21 -33.37 19.23
C ALA A 902 38.51 -34.08 17.91
N THR A 903 39.16 -33.40 16.95
CA THR A 903 39.49 -33.95 15.64
C THR A 903 40.95 -34.38 15.48
N GLY A 904 41.85 -33.90 16.33
CA GLY A 904 43.29 -34.16 16.24
C GLY A 904 43.99 -33.42 15.10
N VAL A 905 43.31 -32.46 14.46
CA VAL A 905 43.80 -31.65 13.33
C VAL A 905 43.92 -30.20 13.77
N SER A 906 45.02 -29.53 13.39
CA SER A 906 45.29 -28.18 13.89
C SER A 906 44.23 -27.16 13.45
N ALA A 907 43.99 -26.13 14.27
CA ALA A 907 43.08 -25.04 13.94
C ALA A 907 43.34 -24.43 12.55
N GLN A 908 44.62 -24.25 12.19
CA GLN A 908 45.03 -23.72 10.89
C GLN A 908 44.60 -24.65 9.74
N GLN A 909 44.74 -25.97 9.90
CA GLN A 909 44.31 -26.94 8.90
C GLN A 909 42.79 -27.00 8.78
N LEU A 910 42.06 -26.95 9.91
CA LEU A 910 40.60 -26.91 9.90
C LEU A 910 40.04 -25.69 9.15
N MET A 911 40.70 -24.53 9.27
CA MET A 911 40.37 -23.29 8.55
C MET A 911 40.78 -23.33 7.07
N ALA A 912 41.86 -24.02 6.74
CA ALA A 912 42.41 -24.10 5.39
C ALA A 912 41.77 -25.19 4.50
N LEU A 913 40.95 -26.09 5.06
CA LEU A 913 40.28 -27.13 4.29
C LEU A 913 39.38 -26.54 3.20
N ARG A 914 39.55 -27.05 1.98
CA ARG A 914 38.72 -26.72 0.81
C ARG A 914 38.22 -28.02 0.18
N PRO A 915 37.03 -28.03 -0.44
CA PRO A 915 36.56 -29.20 -1.16
C PRO A 915 37.50 -29.54 -2.33
N GLY A 916 37.56 -30.82 -2.71
CA GLY A 916 38.35 -31.31 -3.85
C GLY A 916 39.44 -32.32 -3.47
N LEU A 917 40.36 -32.58 -4.40
CA LEU A 917 41.35 -33.65 -4.31
C LEU A 917 42.72 -33.21 -3.74
N THR A 918 42.73 -32.15 -2.93
CA THR A 918 43.92 -31.70 -2.17
C THR A 918 43.79 -32.08 -0.69
N SER A 919 44.93 -32.19 0.02
CA SER A 919 44.98 -32.56 1.45
C SER A 919 44.17 -33.83 1.75
N ILE A 920 44.29 -34.84 0.88
CA ILE A 920 43.44 -36.03 0.90
C ILE A 920 43.60 -36.78 2.22
N ARG A 921 44.85 -36.94 2.67
CA ARG A 921 45.15 -37.67 3.88
C ARG A 921 44.55 -37.00 5.12
N GLU A 922 44.62 -35.67 5.20
CA GLU A 922 44.06 -34.89 6.29
C GLU A 922 42.53 -35.02 6.33
N LYS A 923 41.87 -34.95 5.17
CA LYS A 923 40.41 -35.17 5.06
C LYS A 923 40.00 -36.58 5.46
N LEU A 924 40.73 -37.60 5.02
CA LEU A 924 40.48 -38.99 5.42
C LEU A 924 40.74 -39.22 6.91
N CYS A 925 41.75 -38.55 7.49
CA CYS A 925 42.02 -38.58 8.92
C CYS A 925 40.85 -37.99 9.72
N LEU A 926 40.34 -36.83 9.31
CA LEU A 926 39.15 -36.23 9.93
C LEU A 926 37.94 -37.17 9.88
N ALA A 927 37.69 -37.75 8.71
CA ALA A 927 36.59 -38.69 8.51
C ALA A 927 36.76 -39.98 9.33
N SER A 928 38.00 -40.43 9.56
CA SER A 928 38.29 -41.67 10.30
C SER A 928 37.93 -41.63 11.78
N THR A 929 37.77 -40.44 12.35
CA THR A 929 37.32 -40.23 13.74
C THR A 929 35.81 -40.27 13.89
N ARG A 930 35.06 -40.41 12.78
CA ARG A 930 33.61 -40.32 12.74
C ARG A 930 32.94 -41.69 12.67
N GLU A 931 31.73 -41.74 13.21
CA GLU A 931 30.84 -42.89 13.25
C GLU A 931 29.67 -42.73 12.29
N THR A 932 29.21 -43.84 11.74
CA THR A 932 28.09 -43.91 10.79
C THR A 932 27.04 -44.91 11.28
N THR A 933 25.77 -44.66 10.97
CA THR A 933 24.69 -45.63 11.23
C THR A 933 24.66 -46.71 10.15
N LEU A 934 24.78 -46.31 8.88
CA LEU A 934 24.95 -47.20 7.75
C LEU A 934 26.44 -47.26 7.36
N VAL A 935 26.93 -48.43 6.95
CA VAL A 935 28.34 -48.60 6.59
C VAL A 935 28.67 -47.74 5.36
N GLU A 936 27.71 -47.57 4.46
CA GLU A 936 27.86 -46.85 3.21
C GLU A 936 28.09 -45.34 3.40
N ASP A 937 27.52 -44.76 4.47
CA ASP A 937 27.64 -43.33 4.80
C ASP A 937 29.07 -42.92 5.08
N ALA A 938 29.97 -43.87 5.42
CA ALA A 938 31.40 -43.60 5.58
C ALA A 938 32.03 -43.11 4.27
N ALA A 939 31.42 -43.45 3.13
CA ALA A 939 31.81 -42.96 1.82
C ALA A 939 30.94 -41.78 1.38
N TYR A 940 29.61 -41.89 1.49
CA TYR A 940 28.72 -40.88 0.89
C TYR A 940 28.77 -39.52 1.58
N SER A 941 29.04 -39.48 2.89
CA SER A 941 29.26 -38.23 3.62
C SER A 941 30.51 -37.45 3.15
N LEU A 942 31.39 -38.08 2.37
CA LEU A 942 32.64 -37.49 1.90
C LEU A 942 32.61 -37.04 0.44
N LEU A 943 31.54 -37.35 -0.31
CA LEU A 943 31.43 -37.03 -1.74
C LEU A 943 31.66 -35.54 -1.99
N GLY A 944 30.99 -34.67 -1.23
CA GLY A 944 31.14 -33.23 -1.33
C GLY A 944 32.50 -32.70 -0.87
N ILE A 945 33.09 -33.30 0.18
CA ILE A 945 34.41 -32.91 0.70
C ILE A 945 35.51 -33.14 -0.35
N PHE A 946 35.38 -34.19 -1.15
CA PHE A 946 36.32 -34.51 -2.24
C PHE A 946 35.89 -33.97 -3.62
N SER A 947 34.79 -33.23 -3.70
CA SER A 947 34.18 -32.77 -4.97
C SER A 947 33.97 -33.90 -5.98
N VAL A 948 33.60 -35.09 -5.51
CA VAL A 948 33.41 -36.27 -6.35
C VAL A 948 32.00 -36.27 -6.93
N THR A 949 31.91 -36.23 -8.25
CA THR A 949 30.65 -36.28 -9.00
C THR A 949 30.55 -37.61 -9.77
N GLY A 950 29.33 -38.14 -9.92
CA GLY A 950 29.09 -39.36 -10.72
C GLY A 950 29.23 -40.70 -9.98
N ILE A 951 29.44 -40.70 -8.66
CA ILE A 951 29.29 -41.91 -7.83
C ILE A 951 27.85 -41.96 -7.30
N PRO A 952 26.98 -42.86 -7.81
CA PRO A 952 25.65 -43.02 -7.24
C PRO A 952 25.74 -43.67 -5.85
N ALA A 953 24.89 -43.23 -4.93
CA ALA A 953 24.72 -43.87 -3.63
C ALA A 953 23.85 -45.13 -3.77
N ILE A 954 24.43 -46.28 -3.47
CA ILE A 954 23.83 -47.62 -3.56
C ILE A 954 23.79 -48.19 -2.14
N TYR A 955 22.75 -47.87 -1.37
CA TYR A 955 22.57 -48.44 -0.04
C TYR A 955 22.33 -49.95 -0.12
N GLY A 956 23.09 -50.73 0.68
CA GLY A 956 23.12 -52.18 0.65
C GLY A 956 24.40 -52.77 0.03
N GLU A 957 25.32 -51.95 -0.50
CA GLU A 957 26.62 -52.43 -1.03
C GLU A 957 27.69 -52.66 0.06
N GLY A 958 27.41 -52.26 1.30
CA GLY A 958 28.32 -52.39 2.43
C GLY A 958 29.66 -51.66 2.23
N GLU A 959 30.75 -52.29 2.64
CA GLU A 959 32.12 -51.73 2.58
C GLU A 959 32.61 -51.44 1.15
N GLY A 960 31.90 -51.91 0.12
CA GLY A 960 32.20 -51.61 -1.28
C GLY A 960 32.12 -50.11 -1.59
N SER A 961 31.29 -49.35 -0.87
CA SER A 961 31.10 -47.90 -1.06
C SER A 961 32.39 -47.11 -0.85
N LEU A 962 33.12 -47.42 0.23
CA LEU A 962 34.40 -46.79 0.57
C LEU A 962 35.43 -47.13 -0.50
N GLY A 963 35.44 -48.37 -0.98
CA GLY A 963 36.29 -48.79 -2.08
C GLY A 963 36.05 -47.99 -3.36
N ARG A 964 34.79 -47.78 -3.76
CA ARG A 964 34.44 -46.97 -4.94
C ARG A 964 34.89 -45.51 -4.78
N LEU A 965 34.66 -44.92 -3.62
CA LEU A 965 35.08 -43.55 -3.33
C LEU A 965 36.61 -43.43 -3.40
N LEU A 966 37.35 -44.26 -2.66
CA LEU A 966 38.81 -44.21 -2.62
C LEU A 966 39.43 -44.51 -3.99
N ALA A 967 38.81 -45.39 -4.79
CA ALA A 967 39.22 -45.63 -6.17
C ALA A 967 39.06 -44.40 -7.04
N HIS A 968 37.97 -43.65 -6.90
CA HIS A 968 37.74 -42.41 -7.64
C HIS A 968 38.70 -41.31 -7.20
N ILE A 969 38.91 -41.13 -5.89
CA ILE A 969 39.88 -40.16 -5.34
C ILE A 969 41.28 -40.51 -5.85
N LEU A 970 41.70 -41.78 -5.78
CA LEU A 970 43.03 -42.21 -6.25
C LEU A 970 43.19 -41.99 -7.77
N THR A 971 42.18 -42.33 -8.56
CA THR A 971 42.21 -42.13 -10.03
C THR A 971 42.26 -40.66 -10.42
N GLY A 972 41.51 -39.80 -9.71
CA GLY A 972 41.46 -38.37 -10.00
C GLY A 972 42.63 -37.56 -9.47
N SER A 973 43.28 -38.01 -8.38
CA SER A 973 44.36 -37.27 -7.72
C SER A 973 45.76 -37.83 -7.98
N GLY A 974 45.88 -39.12 -8.29
CA GLY A 974 47.17 -39.83 -8.31
C GLY A 974 47.82 -40.00 -6.92
N ASP A 975 47.17 -39.58 -5.83
CA ASP A 975 47.76 -39.59 -4.49
C ASP A 975 47.72 -40.99 -3.86
N ALA A 976 48.85 -41.71 -3.93
CA ALA A 976 48.96 -43.05 -3.36
C ALA A 976 49.07 -43.05 -1.82
N SER A 977 48.98 -41.91 -1.12
CA SER A 977 48.83 -41.85 0.34
C SER A 977 47.58 -42.59 0.83
N ILE A 978 46.59 -42.79 -0.05
CA ILE A 978 45.39 -43.60 0.21
C ILE A 978 45.74 -45.09 0.41
N LEU A 979 46.83 -45.57 -0.19
CA LEU A 979 47.29 -46.96 -0.06
C LEU A 979 48.06 -47.22 1.25
N ALA A 980 48.40 -46.15 1.97
CA ALA A 980 49.18 -46.15 3.21
C ALA A 980 48.33 -46.49 4.44
N TRP A 981 48.01 -47.77 4.63
CA TRP A 981 47.20 -48.24 5.75
C TRP A 981 47.60 -49.65 6.20
N THR A 982 47.20 -49.99 7.43
CA THR A 982 47.38 -51.29 8.08
C THR A 982 46.03 -51.84 8.54
N GLY A 983 45.86 -53.15 8.54
CA GLY A 983 44.57 -53.77 8.90
C GLY A 983 44.02 -54.63 7.77
N GLU A 984 42.70 -54.71 7.64
CA GLU A 984 42.03 -55.60 6.69
C GLU A 984 41.78 -54.94 5.33
N SER A 985 41.97 -55.72 4.25
CA SER A 985 41.68 -55.32 2.88
C SER A 985 40.19 -55.28 2.60
N GLY A 986 39.74 -54.25 1.87
CA GLY A 986 38.36 -54.10 1.45
C GLY A 986 37.92 -55.13 0.42
N SER A 987 36.61 -55.35 0.33
CA SER A 987 35.98 -56.25 -0.64
C SER A 987 36.03 -55.75 -2.08
N PHE A 988 36.14 -54.42 -2.28
CA PHE A 988 36.23 -53.80 -3.60
C PHE A 988 37.57 -54.06 -4.29
N ASN A 989 38.69 -53.82 -3.61
CA ASN A 989 40.04 -54.09 -4.12
C ASN A 989 41.00 -54.34 -2.96
N SER A 990 41.90 -55.32 -3.07
CA SER A 990 42.77 -55.68 -1.93
C SER A 990 43.73 -54.57 -1.48
N CYS A 991 44.05 -53.61 -2.36
CA CYS A 991 44.90 -52.46 -2.03
C CYS A 991 44.19 -51.35 -1.25
N LEU A 992 42.86 -51.35 -1.21
CA LEU A 992 42.07 -50.38 -0.46
C LEU A 992 41.64 -50.98 0.89
N PRO A 993 41.47 -50.15 1.94
CA PRO A 993 41.07 -50.64 3.25
C PRO A 993 39.59 -51.01 3.31
N ALA A 994 39.24 -51.92 4.23
CA ALA A 994 37.83 -52.25 4.52
C ALA A 994 37.10 -51.13 5.29
N HIS A 995 37.81 -50.45 6.19
CA HIS A 995 37.25 -49.40 7.05
C HIS A 995 38.05 -48.12 6.98
N ILE A 996 37.37 -46.97 7.12
CA ILE A 996 38.00 -45.65 7.09
C ILE A 996 38.83 -45.35 8.35
N THR A 997 38.58 -46.05 9.47
CA THR A 997 39.26 -45.89 10.76
C THR A 997 40.77 -46.13 10.70
N VAL A 998 41.25 -46.82 9.66
CA VAL A 998 42.69 -47.06 9.41
C VAL A 998 43.48 -45.76 9.19
N PHE A 999 42.81 -44.65 8.92
CA PHE A 999 43.43 -43.34 8.67
C PHE A 999 43.58 -42.46 9.94
N SER A 1000 43.20 -42.97 11.13
CA SER A 1000 43.17 -42.23 12.41
C SER A 1000 44.53 -41.94 13.06
N GLY A 1001 45.62 -42.51 12.55
CA GLY A 1001 46.98 -42.25 13.04
C GLY A 1001 47.64 -41.03 12.37
N PRO A 1002 48.69 -40.44 12.99
CA PRO A 1002 49.47 -39.37 12.35
C PRO A 1002 49.94 -39.79 10.95
N ALA A 1003 49.96 -38.84 10.02
CA ALA A 1003 50.27 -39.03 8.59
C ALA A 1003 51.74 -39.44 8.31
N THR A 1004 52.37 -40.20 9.20
CA THR A 1004 53.73 -40.68 9.05
C THR A 1004 53.72 -42.05 8.39
N LEU A 1005 53.55 -42.06 7.07
CA LEU A 1005 54.35 -42.84 6.12
C LEU A 1005 53.79 -42.70 4.69
N HIS A 1006 54.69 -42.41 3.74
CA HIS A 1006 54.78 -42.92 2.35
C HIS A 1006 55.47 -41.93 1.40
N LEU A 1007 55.58 -40.66 1.80
CA LEU A 1007 56.52 -39.74 1.20
C LEU A 1007 57.81 -39.79 2.03
N PRO A 1008 59.00 -39.83 1.39
CA PRO A 1008 60.24 -39.59 2.08
C PRO A 1008 60.15 -38.29 2.91
N PRO A 1009 60.78 -38.21 4.10
CA PRO A 1009 60.78 -36.98 4.89
C PRO A 1009 61.32 -35.82 4.02
N PRO A 1010 60.71 -34.62 4.10
CA PRO A 1010 61.17 -33.46 3.33
C PRO A 1010 62.66 -33.25 3.62
N ILE A 1011 63.45 -33.08 2.57
CA ILE A 1011 64.90 -32.93 2.69
C ILE A 1011 65.18 -31.45 2.61
N SER A 1012 65.90 -30.83 3.55
CA SER A 1012 66.27 -29.42 3.34
C SER A 1012 67.07 -29.25 2.04
N ASP A 1013 66.99 -28.11 1.35
CA ASP A 1013 67.79 -27.88 0.12
C ASP A 1013 69.29 -28.17 0.35
N ALA A 1014 69.80 -27.87 1.55
CA ALA A 1014 71.17 -28.17 1.96
C ALA A 1014 71.47 -29.67 2.15
N GLU A 1015 70.48 -30.47 2.59
CA GLU A 1015 70.58 -31.93 2.67
C GLU A 1015 70.37 -32.59 1.30
N MET A 1016 69.51 -32.01 0.45
CA MET A 1016 69.24 -32.46 -0.91
C MET A 1016 70.51 -32.30 -1.74
N GLU A 1017 71.14 -31.13 -1.66
CA GLU A 1017 72.44 -30.88 -2.27
C GLU A 1017 73.53 -31.78 -1.69
N ARG A 1018 73.52 -32.07 -0.37
CA ARG A 1018 74.44 -33.06 0.23
C ARG A 1018 74.24 -34.47 -0.32
N HIS A 1019 73.01 -34.93 -0.53
CA HIS A 1019 72.73 -36.24 -1.14
C HIS A 1019 73.14 -36.28 -2.62
N ILE A 1020 72.95 -35.18 -3.34
CA ILE A 1020 73.37 -35.03 -4.74
C ILE A 1020 74.91 -34.99 -4.85
N THR A 1021 75.60 -34.27 -3.96
CA THR A 1021 77.09 -34.17 -3.96
C THR A 1021 77.79 -35.39 -3.36
N ALA A 1022 77.25 -36.04 -2.33
CA ALA A 1022 77.77 -37.29 -1.79
C ALA A 1022 77.70 -38.44 -2.82
N SER A 1023 76.83 -38.31 -3.83
CA SER A 1023 76.69 -39.26 -4.94
C SER A 1023 77.78 -39.12 -6.03
N HIS A 1024 78.76 -38.21 -5.89
CA HIS A 1024 79.86 -38.06 -6.85
C HIS A 1024 80.91 -39.20 -6.83
N SER A 1025 80.75 -40.25 -6.02
CA SER A 1025 81.58 -41.46 -6.08
C SER A 1025 81.03 -42.48 -7.10
N SER A 1026 81.72 -42.67 -8.23
CA SER A 1026 81.70 -43.78 -9.24
C SER A 1026 80.41 -44.57 -9.58
N LEU A 1027 79.24 -44.24 -9.05
CA LEU A 1027 77.99 -45.03 -9.09
C LEU A 1027 76.77 -44.19 -9.48
N PHE A 1028 76.91 -42.87 -9.61
CA PHE A 1028 75.85 -42.01 -10.16
C PHE A 1028 76.00 -41.95 -11.69
N ASP A 1029 75.31 -42.86 -12.37
CA ASP A 1029 75.12 -42.79 -13.82
C ASP A 1029 73.94 -41.86 -14.14
N LEU A 1030 74.26 -40.66 -14.61
CA LEU A 1030 73.26 -39.67 -14.99
C LEU A 1030 72.35 -40.18 -16.12
N ASP A 1031 72.86 -41.00 -17.04
CA ASP A 1031 72.07 -41.59 -18.13
C ASP A 1031 71.03 -42.56 -17.59
N SER A 1032 71.41 -43.45 -16.66
CA SER A 1032 70.47 -44.32 -15.94
C SER A 1032 69.45 -43.55 -15.09
N ALA A 1033 69.86 -42.45 -14.44
CA ALA A 1033 68.95 -41.61 -13.67
C ALA A 1033 67.91 -40.90 -14.56
N LEU A 1034 68.33 -40.37 -15.71
CA LEU A 1034 67.45 -39.77 -16.71
C LEU A 1034 66.49 -40.80 -17.31
N ARG A 1035 66.97 -41.98 -17.69
CA ARG A 1035 66.11 -43.06 -18.19
C ARG A 1035 65.09 -43.53 -17.17
N LEU A 1036 65.47 -43.61 -15.90
CA LEU A 1036 64.55 -43.93 -14.80
C LEU A 1036 63.50 -42.85 -14.61
N TYR A 1037 63.91 -41.57 -14.61
CA TYR A 1037 62.99 -40.43 -14.55
C TYR A 1037 62.01 -40.45 -15.71
N GLU A 1038 62.48 -40.55 -16.95
CA GLU A 1038 61.62 -40.57 -18.16
C GLU A 1038 60.66 -41.76 -18.13
N ARG A 1039 61.17 -42.96 -17.81
CA ARG A 1039 60.34 -44.16 -17.76
C ARG A 1039 59.21 -44.06 -16.74
N LEU A 1040 59.47 -43.43 -15.59
CA LEU A 1040 58.50 -43.25 -14.53
C LEU A 1040 57.55 -42.07 -14.82
N ASN A 1041 58.04 -41.01 -15.44
CA ASN A 1041 57.24 -39.86 -15.90
C ASN A 1041 56.26 -40.24 -17.02
N ASP A 1042 56.58 -41.25 -17.83
CA ASP A 1042 55.71 -41.77 -18.89
C ASP A 1042 54.58 -42.70 -18.38
N LEU A 1043 54.58 -43.06 -17.09
CA LEU A 1043 53.53 -43.93 -16.52
C LEU A 1043 52.30 -43.13 -16.17
N SER A 1044 51.12 -43.63 -16.57
CA SER A 1044 49.84 -43.06 -16.13
C SER A 1044 49.66 -43.21 -14.61
N PRO A 1045 48.97 -42.29 -13.92
CA PRO A 1045 48.55 -42.46 -12.52
C PRO A 1045 47.78 -43.76 -12.28
N PRO A 1046 47.69 -44.24 -11.02
CA PRO A 1046 46.90 -45.42 -10.70
C PRO A 1046 45.42 -45.23 -11.08
N TRP A 1047 44.83 -46.19 -11.77
CA TRP A 1047 43.44 -46.13 -12.21
C TRP A 1047 42.74 -47.49 -12.07
N PHE A 1048 41.40 -47.47 -12.07
CA PHE A 1048 40.57 -48.67 -11.87
C PHE A 1048 39.74 -49.04 -13.10
N ALA A 1049 39.64 -50.33 -13.40
CA ALA A 1049 38.63 -50.90 -14.29
C ALA A 1049 38.01 -52.15 -13.67
N ALA A 1050 36.68 -52.19 -13.56
CA ALA A 1050 35.93 -53.31 -12.98
C ALA A 1050 36.52 -53.78 -11.63
N SER A 1051 36.78 -52.82 -10.73
CA SER A 1051 37.40 -53.02 -9.40
C SER A 1051 38.84 -53.53 -9.41
N ARG A 1052 39.47 -53.69 -10.59
CA ARG A 1052 40.90 -53.99 -10.73
C ARG A 1052 41.70 -52.71 -10.80
N MET A 1053 42.77 -52.63 -10.02
CA MET A 1053 43.66 -51.47 -10.01
C MET A 1053 44.87 -51.72 -10.93
N LYS A 1054 45.12 -50.81 -11.86
CA LYS A 1054 46.41 -50.72 -12.55
C LYS A 1054 47.32 -49.83 -11.71
N LEU A 1055 48.32 -50.44 -11.10
CA LEU A 1055 49.25 -49.76 -10.20
C LEU A 1055 50.66 -49.71 -10.80
N PRO A 1056 51.10 -48.55 -11.32
CA PRO A 1056 52.50 -48.33 -11.62
C PRO A 1056 53.30 -48.36 -10.32
N CYS A 1057 54.37 -49.15 -10.29
CA CYS A 1057 55.18 -49.35 -9.09
C CYS A 1057 56.57 -49.89 -9.44
N ILE A 1058 57.46 -49.86 -8.45
CA ILE A 1058 58.73 -50.57 -8.49
C ILE A 1058 58.56 -51.85 -7.67
N ALA A 1059 58.65 -53.01 -8.33
CA ALA A 1059 58.29 -54.30 -7.74
C ALA A 1059 59.50 -55.21 -7.55
N PHE A 1060 59.84 -55.52 -6.30
CA PHE A 1060 60.95 -56.39 -5.93
C PHE A 1060 60.45 -57.73 -5.41
N GLN A 1061 60.89 -58.82 -6.04
CA GLN A 1061 60.54 -60.16 -5.59
C GLN A 1061 61.26 -60.48 -4.28
N LEU A 1062 60.50 -60.98 -3.29
CA LEU A 1062 61.05 -61.40 -2.01
C LEU A 1062 61.66 -62.82 -2.07
N PRO A 1063 62.80 -63.05 -1.39
CA PRO A 1063 63.32 -64.39 -1.16
C PRO A 1063 62.46 -65.15 -0.12
N PRO A 1064 62.70 -66.47 0.07
CA PRO A 1064 61.96 -67.27 1.04
C PRO A 1064 61.98 -66.65 2.44
N LEU A 1065 60.79 -66.46 3.02
CA LEU A 1065 60.61 -65.80 4.31
C LEU A 1065 60.98 -66.72 5.48
N THR A 1066 61.69 -66.17 6.47
CA THR A 1066 61.98 -66.87 7.73
C THR A 1066 60.97 -66.48 8.81
N PRO A 1067 60.19 -67.43 9.39
CA PRO A 1067 59.22 -67.11 10.42
C PRO A 1067 59.90 -66.86 11.78
N TYR A 1068 59.51 -65.79 12.46
CA TYR A 1068 59.92 -65.41 13.81
C TYR A 1068 58.67 -65.37 14.71
N ARG A 1069 58.54 -66.30 15.67
CA ARG A 1069 57.30 -66.43 16.47
C ARG A 1069 57.22 -65.38 17.58
N THR A 1070 56.09 -64.67 17.65
CA THR A 1070 55.61 -63.94 18.84
C THR A 1070 54.21 -64.42 19.22
N ARG A 1071 53.74 -64.13 20.45
CA ARG A 1071 52.50 -64.72 21.03
C ARG A 1071 51.18 -64.27 20.37
N SER A 1072 51.15 -63.20 19.57
CA SER A 1072 49.91 -62.62 19.02
C SER A 1072 49.93 -62.27 17.52
N SER A 1073 51.10 -62.08 16.89
CA SER A 1073 51.24 -61.76 15.47
C SER A 1073 52.32 -62.63 14.80
N ARG A 1074 52.12 -63.04 13.54
CA ARG A 1074 53.18 -63.75 12.80
C ARG A 1074 54.14 -62.72 12.24
N VAL A 1075 55.41 -62.82 12.64
CA VAL A 1075 56.49 -61.96 12.14
C VAL A 1075 57.32 -62.77 11.17
N TYR A 1076 57.60 -62.21 10.00
CA TYR A 1076 58.43 -62.82 8.97
C TYR A 1076 59.60 -61.90 8.64
N ARG A 1077 60.78 -62.47 8.39
CA ARG A 1077 61.99 -61.74 8.01
C ARG A 1077 62.46 -62.17 6.64
N ALA A 1078 62.74 -61.20 5.78
CA ALA A 1078 63.30 -61.39 4.45
C ALA A 1078 64.64 -60.63 4.36
N ASP A 1079 65.71 -61.31 4.00
CA ASP A 1079 66.99 -60.65 3.71
C ASP A 1079 67.09 -60.40 2.20
N THR A 1080 66.98 -59.14 1.80
CA THR A 1080 66.87 -58.73 0.40
C THR A 1080 68.13 -58.03 -0.06
N VAL A 1081 68.58 -58.32 -1.30
CA VAL A 1081 69.76 -57.65 -1.88
C VAL A 1081 69.54 -56.14 -2.04
N ALA A 1082 68.30 -55.71 -2.29
CA ALA A 1082 67.96 -54.32 -2.51
C ALA A 1082 67.80 -53.49 -1.23
N PHE A 1083 67.25 -54.08 -0.15
CA PHE A 1083 66.85 -53.35 1.06
C PHE A 1083 67.52 -53.83 2.35
N GLY A 1084 68.27 -54.93 2.30
CA GLY A 1084 68.71 -55.65 3.50
C GLY A 1084 67.55 -56.38 4.19
N MET A 1085 67.60 -56.45 5.52
CA MET A 1085 66.64 -57.20 6.34
C MET A 1085 65.30 -56.44 6.50
N VAL A 1086 64.22 -57.01 5.98
CA VAL A 1086 62.85 -56.48 6.08
C VAL A 1086 62.01 -57.32 7.04
N GLU A 1087 61.35 -56.68 8.01
CA GLU A 1087 60.43 -57.32 8.95
C GLU A 1087 58.97 -57.07 8.55
N ILE A 1088 58.19 -58.15 8.45
CA ILE A 1088 56.78 -58.12 8.03
C ILE A 1088 55.92 -58.73 9.13
N LYS A 1089 54.97 -57.95 9.67
CA LYS A 1089 53.99 -58.42 10.67
C LYS A 1089 52.64 -58.57 10.00
N THR A 1090 52.05 -59.76 10.05
CA THR A 1090 50.74 -60.04 9.46
C THR A 1090 50.02 -61.19 10.16
N ARG A 1091 48.67 -61.16 10.14
CA ARG A 1091 47.82 -62.28 10.56
C ARG A 1091 47.79 -63.40 9.52
N HIS A 1092 48.10 -63.11 8.25
CA HIS A 1092 48.08 -64.06 7.16
C HIS A 1092 49.25 -65.05 7.23
N ASP A 1093 49.01 -66.28 6.77
CA ASP A 1093 50.06 -67.29 6.66
C ASP A 1093 50.86 -67.11 5.38
N LEU A 1094 51.99 -66.39 5.48
CA LEU A 1094 52.88 -66.18 4.33
C LEU A 1094 53.60 -67.45 3.88
N SER A 1095 53.68 -68.50 4.71
CA SER A 1095 54.41 -69.74 4.37
C SER A 1095 53.79 -70.54 3.23
N ARG A 1096 52.50 -70.30 2.93
CA ARG A 1096 51.75 -70.99 1.87
C ARG A 1096 51.76 -70.23 0.54
N MET A 1097 52.33 -69.03 0.49
CA MET A 1097 52.36 -68.16 -0.68
C MET A 1097 53.66 -68.39 -1.47
N LYS A 1098 53.55 -68.70 -2.78
CA LYS A 1098 54.70 -69.11 -3.60
C LYS A 1098 55.54 -67.95 -4.13
N THR A 1099 54.93 -66.78 -4.35
CA THR A 1099 55.62 -65.62 -4.94
C THR A 1099 55.10 -64.35 -4.28
N LEU A 1100 56.00 -63.68 -3.55
CA LEU A 1100 55.73 -62.43 -2.85
C LEU A 1100 56.59 -61.32 -3.45
N TYR A 1101 56.02 -60.13 -3.54
CA TYR A 1101 56.65 -58.91 -4.00
C TYR A 1101 56.50 -57.83 -2.94
N LEU A 1102 57.58 -57.09 -2.68
CA LEU A 1102 57.50 -55.76 -2.09
C LEU A 1102 57.38 -54.76 -3.22
N ILE A 1103 56.32 -53.98 -3.20
CA ILE A 1103 56.07 -52.98 -4.23
C ILE A 1103 56.08 -51.59 -3.61
N HIS A 1104 56.72 -50.65 -4.29
CA HIS A 1104 56.62 -49.24 -4.00
C HIS A 1104 55.74 -48.59 -5.05
N PRO A 1105 54.50 -48.16 -4.71
CA PRO A 1105 53.63 -47.41 -5.61
C PRO A 1105 54.37 -46.20 -6.19
N TRP A 1106 54.29 -46.03 -7.50
CA TRP A 1106 54.85 -44.85 -8.14
C TRP A 1106 53.98 -43.62 -7.87
N LEU A 1107 54.62 -42.50 -7.55
CA LEU A 1107 53.99 -41.25 -7.13
C LEU A 1107 54.50 -40.11 -8.00
N GLU A 1108 53.63 -39.54 -8.84
CA GLU A 1108 53.97 -38.39 -9.68
C GLU A 1108 54.39 -37.17 -8.84
N THR A 1109 53.78 -37.00 -7.65
CA THR A 1109 54.11 -35.93 -6.69
C THR A 1109 55.54 -35.99 -6.16
N ILE A 1110 56.24 -37.13 -6.24
CA ILE A 1110 57.67 -37.26 -5.88
C ILE A 1110 58.58 -36.57 -6.89
N LEU A 1111 58.13 -36.31 -8.12
CA LEU A 1111 58.88 -35.56 -9.14
C LEU A 1111 58.83 -34.04 -8.91
N GLU A 1112 57.74 -33.53 -8.33
CA GLU A 1112 57.40 -32.10 -8.37
C GLU A 1112 57.29 -31.41 -7.00
N ARG A 1113 57.35 -32.13 -5.87
CA ARG A 1113 57.29 -31.49 -4.55
C ARG A 1113 58.47 -30.53 -4.32
N GLU A 1114 58.22 -29.27 -3.96
CA GLU A 1114 59.21 -28.42 -3.28
C GLU A 1114 59.27 -28.76 -1.79
N ASP A 1115 60.43 -28.54 -1.18
CA ASP A 1115 60.63 -28.65 0.27
C ASP A 1115 59.96 -27.45 0.94
N ILE A 1116 58.65 -27.56 1.16
CA ILE A 1116 57.85 -26.53 1.82
C ILE A 1116 58.40 -26.35 3.24
N HIS A 1117 59.13 -25.26 3.45
CA HIS A 1117 59.41 -24.72 4.78
C HIS A 1117 58.09 -24.60 5.55
N GLY A 1118 58.11 -25.06 6.80
CA GLY A 1118 56.99 -24.87 7.72
C GLY A 1118 56.52 -23.41 7.72
N GLY A 1119 55.23 -23.22 7.46
CA GLY A 1119 54.51 -22.01 7.84
C GLY A 1119 54.91 -20.73 7.12
N VAL A 1120 54.92 -20.69 5.79
CA VAL A 1120 54.62 -19.43 5.06
C VAL A 1120 53.80 -19.80 3.83
N LEU A 1121 52.50 -19.50 3.86
CA LEU A 1121 51.71 -19.39 2.64
C LEU A 1121 52.15 -18.09 1.96
N ILE A 1122 52.54 -18.21 0.70
CA ILE A 1122 52.67 -17.08 -0.23
C ILE A 1122 51.34 -16.32 -0.19
N GLU A 1123 51.41 -15.04 0.18
CA GLU A 1123 50.31 -14.09 0.03
C GLU A 1123 50.01 -13.95 -1.47
N ASP A 1124 48.99 -14.68 -1.95
CA ASP A 1124 48.28 -14.33 -3.17
C ASP A 1124 46.77 -14.49 -2.89
N ASP A 1125 46.06 -13.38 -3.08
CA ASP A 1125 44.62 -13.15 -2.99
C ASP A 1125 43.90 -13.57 -1.70
N VAL A 1126 44.27 -12.87 -0.61
CA VAL A 1126 43.32 -12.55 0.45
C VAL A 1126 42.30 -11.55 -0.11
N ALA A 1127 41.18 -12.05 -0.65
CA ALA A 1127 39.97 -11.24 -0.66
C ALA A 1127 39.61 -10.92 0.81
N PRO A 1128 39.52 -9.65 1.23
CA PRO A 1128 39.23 -9.30 2.62
C PRO A 1128 37.81 -9.74 2.99
N PRO A 1129 37.49 -9.90 4.29
CA PRO A 1129 36.11 -10.19 4.70
C PRO A 1129 35.21 -9.02 4.25
N PRO A 1130 33.97 -9.28 3.78
CA PRO A 1130 33.12 -8.20 3.30
C PRO A 1130 32.72 -7.32 4.49
N SER A 1131 33.28 -6.11 4.52
CA SER A 1131 32.73 -4.95 5.21
C SER A 1131 32.27 -3.95 4.14
N PRO A 1132 31.32 -3.06 4.45
CA PRO A 1132 30.30 -2.63 3.49
C PRO A 1132 30.85 -1.72 2.39
N LEU A 1133 30.39 -1.99 1.16
CA LEU A 1133 30.25 -1.08 0.01
C LEU A 1133 31.40 -0.09 -0.25
N THR A 1134 32.15 -0.31 -1.32
CA THR A 1134 32.55 0.77 -2.26
C THR A 1134 32.68 0.22 -3.67
N ASP A 1135 32.29 1.07 -4.61
CA ASP A 1135 32.01 0.84 -6.02
C ASP A 1135 33.15 0.25 -6.86
N GLY A 1136 32.75 -0.51 -7.88
CA GLY A 1136 33.44 -0.56 -9.17
C GLY A 1136 34.30 -1.80 -9.45
N GLU A 1137 33.68 -2.89 -9.92
CA GLU A 1137 34.33 -3.79 -10.88
C GLU A 1137 33.31 -4.23 -11.94
N GLU A 1138 33.53 -3.74 -13.16
CA GLU A 1138 32.94 -4.24 -14.41
C GLU A 1138 33.37 -5.71 -14.58
N ILE A 1139 32.41 -6.61 -14.80
CA ILE A 1139 32.69 -7.99 -15.23
C ILE A 1139 31.86 -8.24 -16.47
N ASP A 1140 32.61 -8.60 -17.51
CA ASP A 1140 32.26 -8.82 -18.90
C ASP A 1140 30.94 -9.57 -19.14
N ASP A 1141 30.15 -8.99 -20.03
CA ASP A 1141 29.09 -9.63 -20.79
C ASP A 1141 29.72 -10.59 -21.81
N GLU A 1142 29.68 -11.90 -21.56
CA GLU A 1142 29.62 -12.91 -22.64
C GLU A 1142 29.28 -14.29 -22.05
N GLU A 1143 28.03 -14.71 -22.24
CA GLU A 1143 27.65 -16.07 -22.68
C GLU A 1143 26.10 -16.16 -22.72
N ILE A 1144 25.59 -15.90 -23.92
CA ILE A 1144 24.32 -16.41 -24.41
C ILE A 1144 24.62 -17.83 -24.88
N ASP A 1145 23.99 -18.84 -24.28
CA ASP A 1145 23.73 -20.08 -24.99
C ASP A 1145 22.41 -20.69 -24.52
N ASP A 1146 21.51 -20.83 -25.50
CA ASP A 1146 20.38 -21.74 -25.49
C ASP A 1146 20.95 -23.16 -25.61
N ASP A 1147 20.70 -24.04 -24.64
CA ASP A 1147 20.38 -25.43 -24.99
C ASP A 1147 19.89 -26.28 -23.80
N VAL A 1148 18.92 -27.11 -24.14
CA VAL A 1148 18.29 -28.14 -23.31
C VAL A 1148 19.31 -29.25 -23.00
N PRO A 1149 19.50 -29.70 -21.74
CA PRO A 1149 20.28 -30.91 -21.52
C PRO A 1149 19.39 -32.13 -21.71
N SER A 1150 19.45 -32.70 -22.91
CA SER A 1150 19.19 -34.13 -23.12
C SER A 1150 20.26 -34.95 -22.40
N PHE A 1151 19.86 -36.09 -21.84
CA PHE A 1151 20.76 -37.08 -21.26
C PHE A 1151 21.78 -37.55 -22.31
N ALA A 1152 23.05 -37.17 -22.14
CA ALA A 1152 24.19 -37.71 -22.87
C ALA A 1152 25.35 -38.01 -21.91
N GLU A 1153 26.09 -39.07 -22.21
CA GLU A 1153 27.13 -39.72 -21.41
C GLU A 1153 28.20 -38.76 -20.84
N PRO A 1154 28.77 -39.05 -19.64
CA PRO A 1154 29.77 -38.20 -19.02
C PRO A 1154 31.09 -38.24 -19.81
N GLN A 1155 31.43 -37.13 -20.46
CA GLN A 1155 32.81 -36.88 -20.91
C GLN A 1155 33.70 -36.64 -19.68
N LEU A 1156 34.89 -37.26 -19.68
CA LEU A 1156 35.93 -37.08 -18.66
C LEU A 1156 36.22 -35.59 -18.43
N PRO A 1157 36.35 -35.13 -17.18
CA PRO A 1157 36.75 -33.75 -16.91
C PRO A 1157 38.18 -33.51 -17.43
N SER A 1158 38.35 -32.41 -18.17
CA SER A 1158 39.66 -31.88 -18.55
C SER A 1158 40.46 -31.54 -17.30
N HIS A 1159 41.72 -31.99 -17.28
CA HIS A 1159 42.66 -31.78 -16.20
C HIS A 1159 42.81 -30.28 -15.87
N PRO A 1160 42.84 -29.88 -14.58
CA PRO A 1160 43.37 -28.58 -14.21
C PRO A 1160 44.84 -28.54 -14.64
N ALA A 1161 45.22 -27.51 -15.39
CA ALA A 1161 46.63 -27.30 -15.71
C ALA A 1161 47.43 -27.16 -14.40
N PRO A 1162 48.53 -27.90 -14.21
CA PRO A 1162 49.35 -27.76 -13.02
C PRO A 1162 49.95 -26.35 -12.98
N ILE A 1163 50.03 -25.78 -11.77
CA ILE A 1163 50.66 -24.49 -11.49
C ILE A 1163 52.07 -24.52 -12.10
N ARG A 1164 52.29 -23.66 -13.10
CA ARG A 1164 53.53 -23.65 -13.88
C ARG A 1164 54.61 -22.88 -13.11
N MET A 1165 55.32 -23.60 -12.25
CA MET A 1165 56.58 -23.17 -11.62
C MET A 1165 57.66 -22.85 -12.68
N PRO A 1166 58.72 -22.09 -12.36
CA PRO A 1166 59.85 -21.87 -13.25
C PRO A 1166 60.41 -23.23 -13.70
N SER A 1167 60.66 -23.41 -14.99
CA SER A 1167 61.01 -24.71 -15.56
C SER A 1167 62.36 -25.23 -15.02
N MET A 1168 62.32 -26.03 -13.95
CA MET A 1168 63.46 -26.84 -13.51
C MET A 1168 63.86 -27.79 -14.63
N ASP A 1169 65.16 -27.87 -14.95
CA ASP A 1169 65.65 -28.76 -16.01
C ASP A 1169 65.45 -30.25 -15.65
N LYS A 1170 65.39 -31.10 -16.68
CA LYS A 1170 65.16 -32.55 -16.52
C LYS A 1170 66.27 -33.23 -15.70
N GLU A 1171 67.49 -32.71 -15.75
CA GLU A 1171 68.64 -33.26 -15.05
C GLU A 1171 68.50 -33.11 -13.53
N THR A 1172 68.08 -31.92 -13.08
CA THR A 1172 67.84 -31.60 -11.68
C THR A 1172 66.67 -32.41 -11.13
N ARG A 1173 65.61 -32.60 -11.93
CA ARG A 1173 64.48 -33.47 -11.55
C ARG A 1173 64.91 -34.94 -11.40
N ALA A 1174 65.75 -35.46 -12.30
CA ALA A 1174 66.29 -36.82 -12.20
C ALA A 1174 67.20 -36.99 -10.97
N ARG A 1175 68.05 -36.00 -10.66
CA ARG A 1175 68.90 -36.00 -9.46
C ARG A 1175 68.08 -35.99 -8.16
N ARG A 1176 67.05 -35.16 -8.08
CA ARG A 1176 66.11 -35.11 -6.94
C ARG A 1176 65.34 -36.42 -6.76
N LEU A 1177 64.92 -37.06 -7.85
CA LEU A 1177 64.27 -38.38 -7.83
C LEU A 1177 65.18 -39.44 -7.19
N VAL A 1178 66.46 -39.51 -7.58
CA VAL A 1178 67.41 -40.49 -7.03
C VAL A 1178 67.67 -40.24 -5.54
N ALA A 1179 67.81 -38.98 -5.12
CA ALA A 1179 67.96 -38.64 -3.71
C ALA A 1179 66.76 -39.10 -2.86
N ARG A 1180 65.53 -38.89 -3.37
CA ARG A 1180 64.28 -39.30 -2.71
C ARG A 1180 64.12 -40.82 -2.62
N LEU A 1181 64.50 -41.57 -3.66
CA LEU A 1181 64.43 -43.04 -3.63
C LEU A 1181 65.37 -43.64 -2.57
N ARG A 1182 66.48 -42.98 -2.23
CA ARG A 1182 67.46 -43.45 -1.22
C ARG A 1182 67.03 -43.22 0.23
N GLN A 1183 65.95 -42.50 0.47
CA GLN A 1183 65.36 -42.34 1.79
C GLN A 1183 64.46 -43.54 2.13
N PRO A 1184 64.19 -43.81 3.43
CA PRO A 1184 63.21 -44.81 3.82
C PRO A 1184 61.82 -44.48 3.26
N PHE A 1185 61.17 -45.43 2.60
CA PHE A 1185 59.82 -45.30 2.08
C PHE A 1185 58.93 -46.50 2.43
N GLY A 1186 57.62 -46.30 2.37
CA GLY A 1186 56.64 -47.36 2.63
C GLY A 1186 56.47 -48.29 1.43
N ALA A 1187 56.45 -49.61 1.69
CA ALA A 1187 56.23 -50.64 0.69
C ALA A 1187 54.93 -51.43 0.98
N LEU A 1188 54.29 -51.92 -0.07
CA LEU A 1188 53.14 -52.81 0.02
C LEU A 1188 53.59 -54.25 -0.25
N LEU A 1189 53.07 -55.20 0.53
CA LEU A 1189 53.29 -56.62 0.27
C LEU A 1189 52.21 -57.15 -0.65
N VAL A 1190 52.61 -57.76 -1.76
CA VAL A 1190 51.70 -58.30 -2.78
C VAL A 1190 52.08 -59.74 -3.12
N THR A 1191 51.08 -60.62 -3.22
CA THR A 1191 51.26 -62.00 -3.68
C THR A 1191 50.74 -62.15 -5.10
N LEU A 1192 51.36 -63.05 -5.86
CA LEU A 1192 50.81 -63.51 -7.13
C LEU A 1192 49.76 -64.59 -6.87
N ALA A 1193 48.51 -64.37 -7.28
CA ALA A 1193 47.45 -65.38 -7.24
C ALA A 1193 47.59 -66.28 -8.47
N SER A 1194 47.93 -67.56 -8.30
CA SER A 1194 48.04 -68.48 -9.43
C SER A 1194 46.66 -68.86 -9.97
N THR A 1195 46.19 -68.14 -10.98
CA THR A 1195 45.05 -68.55 -11.81
C THR A 1195 45.61 -68.99 -13.17
N GLY A 1196 45.13 -70.11 -13.72
CA GLY A 1196 45.61 -70.66 -15.00
C GLY A 1196 45.27 -69.82 -16.24
N ARG A 1197 45.19 -68.48 -16.13
CA ARG A 1197 44.91 -67.54 -17.21
C ARG A 1197 46.19 -66.79 -17.62
N ARG A 1198 46.21 -66.26 -18.86
CA ARG A 1198 47.32 -65.48 -19.43
C ARG A 1198 47.66 -64.17 -18.69
N THR A 1199 46.87 -63.78 -17.69
CA THR A 1199 47.04 -62.55 -16.90
C THR A 1199 47.53 -62.88 -15.49
N LEU A 1200 48.65 -62.29 -15.08
CA LEU A 1200 49.18 -62.39 -13.72
C LEU A 1200 48.30 -61.54 -12.78
N ASP A 1201 47.48 -62.19 -11.96
CA ASP A 1201 46.60 -61.52 -10.99
C ASP A 1201 47.37 -61.31 -9.67
N TYR A 1202 47.52 -60.05 -9.24
CA TYR A 1202 48.19 -59.69 -7.99
C TYR A 1202 47.17 -59.40 -6.89
N ARG A 1203 47.50 -59.67 -5.63
CA ARG A 1203 46.67 -59.33 -4.47
C ARG A 1203 47.52 -58.80 -3.32
N ARG A 1204 47.15 -57.65 -2.74
CA ARG A 1204 47.80 -57.14 -1.53
C ARG A 1204 47.56 -58.09 -0.37
N VAL A 1205 48.62 -58.33 0.39
CA VAL A 1205 48.55 -59.04 1.66
C VAL A 1205 48.52 -58.00 2.77
N ALA A 1206 47.44 -58.00 3.53
CA ALA A 1206 47.27 -57.10 4.66
C ALA A 1206 48.40 -57.28 5.70
N ALA A 1207 49.00 -56.16 6.11
CA ALA A 1207 50.02 -56.12 7.15
C ALA A 1207 49.44 -55.47 8.42
N ASP A 1208 49.84 -56.00 9.58
CA ASP A 1208 49.48 -55.47 10.91
C ASP A 1208 50.36 -54.27 11.30
N SER A 1209 51.45 -54.03 10.57
CA SER A 1209 52.33 -52.86 10.73
C SER A 1209 52.79 -52.35 9.37
N LEU A 1210 53.11 -51.07 9.28
CA LEU A 1210 53.69 -50.48 8.08
C LEU A 1210 55.02 -51.16 7.75
N ILE A 1211 55.24 -51.45 6.47
CA ILE A 1211 56.49 -52.02 5.97
C ILE A 1211 57.31 -50.86 5.41
N THR A 1212 58.41 -50.51 6.07
CA THR A 1212 59.33 -49.46 5.64
C THR A 1212 60.61 -50.11 5.12
N VAL A 1213 61.06 -49.69 3.94
CA VAL A 1213 62.29 -50.17 3.31
C VAL A 1213 63.15 -49.00 2.86
N GLN A 1214 64.46 -49.22 2.74
CA GLN A 1214 65.42 -48.23 2.25
C GLN A 1214 66.43 -48.94 1.34
N PHE A 1215 66.76 -48.36 0.19
CA PHE A 1215 67.77 -48.94 -0.70
C PHE A 1215 69.16 -48.95 -0.03
N GLN A 1216 69.88 -50.07 -0.16
CA GLN A 1216 71.26 -50.19 0.28
C GLN A 1216 72.20 -49.41 -0.67
N GLU A 1217 73.33 -48.89 -0.15
CA GLU A 1217 74.26 -48.01 -0.89
C GLU A 1217 74.88 -48.64 -2.16
N GLY A 1218 74.79 -49.96 -2.34
CA GLY A 1218 75.33 -50.70 -3.49
C GLY A 1218 74.35 -51.06 -4.62
N VAL A 1219 73.08 -50.65 -4.57
CA VAL A 1219 72.07 -51.00 -5.59
C VAL A 1219 72.20 -50.08 -6.81
N SER A 1220 72.31 -50.66 -8.02
CA SER A 1220 72.41 -49.89 -9.28
C SER A 1220 71.05 -49.31 -9.71
N LEU A 1221 71.05 -48.10 -10.28
CA LEU A 1221 69.85 -47.49 -10.86
C LEU A 1221 69.27 -48.32 -12.02
N ALA A 1222 70.12 -49.06 -12.75
CA ALA A 1222 69.68 -49.98 -13.79
C ALA A 1222 68.87 -51.16 -13.24
N ASP A 1223 69.19 -51.64 -12.03
CA ASP A 1223 68.43 -52.70 -11.35
C ASP A 1223 67.07 -52.18 -10.89
N ILE A 1224 67.00 -50.93 -10.42
CA ILE A 1224 65.73 -50.27 -10.07
C ILE A 1224 64.87 -50.10 -11.32
N LEU A 1225 65.45 -49.61 -12.43
CA LEU A 1225 64.78 -49.45 -13.72
C LEU A 1225 64.18 -50.77 -14.23
N GLY A 1226 64.91 -51.89 -14.11
CA GLY A 1226 64.44 -53.22 -14.50
C GLY A 1226 63.24 -53.75 -13.69
N ASN A 1227 62.96 -53.15 -12.53
CA ASN A 1227 61.86 -53.52 -11.64
C ASN A 1227 60.63 -52.61 -11.75
N VAL A 1228 60.66 -51.58 -12.60
CA VAL A 1228 59.50 -50.71 -12.88
C VAL A 1228 58.45 -51.48 -13.67
N ARG A 1229 57.24 -51.64 -13.10
CA ARG A 1229 56.12 -52.39 -13.70
C ARG A 1229 54.77 -51.72 -13.42
N VAL A 1230 53.78 -52.05 -14.23
CA VAL A 1230 52.37 -51.77 -13.93
C VAL A 1230 51.71 -53.09 -13.54
N LEU A 1231 51.29 -53.20 -12.28
CA LEU A 1231 50.65 -54.40 -11.74
C LEU A 1231 49.14 -54.29 -11.89
N ASP A 1232 48.49 -55.42 -12.16
CA ASP A 1232 47.03 -55.58 -12.15
C ASP A 1232 46.64 -56.21 -10.82
N VAL A 1233 46.20 -55.37 -9.88
CA VAL A 1233 45.90 -55.78 -8.51
C VAL A 1233 44.40 -55.93 -8.31
N LEU A 1234 44.00 -57.12 -7.85
CA LEU A 1234 42.63 -57.51 -7.51
C LEU A 1234 42.21 -57.04 -6.12
#